data_AF-A0A3M1CVN9-F1
#
_entry.id   AF-A0A3M1CVN9-F1
#
_cell.length_a   1.000
_cell.length_b   1.000
_cell.length_c   1.000
_cell.angle_alpha   90.00
_cell.angle_beta   90.00
_cell.angle_gamma   90.00
#
_symmetry.space_group_name_H-M   'P 1'
#
loop_
_entity.id
_entity.type
_entity.pdbx_description
1 polymer ?
#
loop_
_entity_poly.entity_id
_entity_poly.type
_entity_poly.pdbx_seq_one_letter_code
_entity_poly.pdbx_strand_id
1 'polypeptide(L)'
;MSHPHLTGTPSRDFWLGELRLAEYDRLLGLLGDPARLRAEVESAYASPGARRVLEQAHEEHGEGPALDLNLLLVSVFLRLKKSSAVGDVAWAGLPRAVVVEHISPGGRVQRLPLAALLYIEDPFNLLAILVCHHWHSRRRCALEREGPRRRLPSPMESVDWPGLGESAVADLKRRKLGVNKGFVFRLALFRKDRSEALLAFSEPARLSTVRDLHGVVRAGTHDHWTLLRFHQEAARVDVTSADLDAGRILAESVATRLWGKPITYRPARKPLTGDTLDELLRLLRNPDNDVWRLLELDAVLPGLPDCPLVTLGNSGQTRIEPAVQEIRRHMAFADHWQTVHRVKIGFNESYRITVHFPRPEDELVLTYSDLDRDKDITEEFEALFADELGVEIHPKSGRSPSRKRTEPPKPRRFGVATWAALLRPVQDDPASWEVDAVRALAEEGLVEMSEHAVFRCGDPNLNRRHLRADTLDCHGVIEMPYGEADPADPYRQEDDAQFTCGVCEHVWYPGRYRLPTTHRVRVRPRPLAVWRYLLDELARKGAEFQEEAPGVAFGLYRGRVAYLVLLGTAEDEQKLDPAWSAAHPCCWVALGDAQPRYADRCVTLAAVLADGVKVVTQALTVDGSIAGAAYPVPAVAATPSVVAEPERPARRYITRDDKGIWLDGNKLARSTAEGVGMALALLHHAAQLDDGVRQRRTGRRLAELTGTSEIGEVLVTSWMSRLRAAIRKKVSDEPGLADQVVDHDRDRGYRLGAGFTCSGFDLTEQVRNCQVRIAERRSKADSR
;
A
#
# COMPACT_ATOMS: atom_id res chain seq x y z
N MET A 1 0.86 -21.25 38.37
CA MET A 1 0.53 -19.89 38.90
C MET A 1 -0.74 -19.44 38.20
N SER A 2 -1.59 -18.61 38.82
CA SER A 2 -2.75 -18.07 38.10
C SER A 2 -2.26 -17.02 37.09
N HIS A 3 -2.56 -17.19 35.80
CA HIS A 3 -2.26 -16.23 34.74
C HIS A 3 -3.55 -15.44 34.40
N PRO A 4 -3.87 -14.37 35.17
CA PRO A 4 -5.17 -13.69 35.06
C PRO A 4 -5.41 -13.05 33.69
N HIS A 5 -4.35 -12.75 32.92
CA HIS A 5 -4.45 -12.22 31.57
C HIS A 5 -4.97 -13.24 30.54
N LEU A 6 -4.89 -14.54 30.84
CA LEU A 6 -5.37 -15.61 29.95
C LEU A 6 -6.87 -15.89 30.15
N THR A 7 -7.36 -15.73 31.39
CA THR A 7 -8.75 -16.01 31.75
C THR A 7 -9.66 -14.79 31.65
N GLY A 8 -9.09 -13.58 31.61
CA GLY A 8 -9.81 -12.32 31.44
C GLY A 8 -9.93 -11.90 29.98
N THR A 9 -10.90 -11.02 29.71
CA THR A 9 -10.98 -10.32 28.41
C THR A 9 -9.65 -9.59 28.15
N PRO A 10 -9.04 -9.76 26.97
CA PRO A 10 -7.74 -9.16 26.69
C PRO A 10 -7.78 -7.64 26.87
N SER A 11 -6.74 -7.07 27.49
CA SER A 11 -6.70 -5.63 27.79
C SER A 11 -6.60 -4.79 26.52
N ARG A 12 -7.56 -3.86 26.34
CA ARG A 12 -7.55 -2.87 25.26
C ARG A 12 -6.28 -2.02 25.29
N ASP A 13 -5.84 -1.56 26.47
CA ASP A 13 -4.64 -0.72 26.61
C ASP A 13 -3.39 -1.45 26.16
N PHE A 14 -3.31 -2.75 26.43
CA PHE A 14 -2.18 -3.57 25.99
C PHE A 14 -2.23 -3.87 24.48
N TRP A 15 -3.32 -4.45 23.98
CA TRP A 15 -3.39 -4.89 22.58
C TRP A 15 -3.48 -3.73 21.59
N LEU A 16 -4.27 -2.72 21.90
CA LEU A 16 -4.49 -1.56 21.03
C LEU A 16 -3.51 -0.41 21.34
N GLY A 17 -3.23 -0.14 22.61
CA GLY A 17 -2.33 0.94 23.02
C GLY A 17 -0.86 0.59 22.83
N GLU A 18 -0.41 -0.48 23.48
CA GLU A 18 1.01 -0.90 23.48
C GLU A 18 1.41 -1.64 22.19
N LEU A 19 0.69 -2.71 21.82
CA LEU A 19 1.00 -3.53 20.64
C LEU A 19 0.45 -2.98 19.32
N ARG A 20 -0.52 -2.06 19.39
CA ARG A 20 -1.16 -1.39 18.24
C ARG A 20 -1.77 -2.35 17.22
N LEU A 21 -2.40 -3.41 17.71
CA LEU A 21 -3.08 -4.40 16.89
C LEU A 21 -4.43 -3.84 16.42
N ALA A 22 -4.52 -3.43 15.15
CA ALA A 22 -5.72 -2.78 14.60
C ALA A 22 -6.94 -3.71 14.56
N GLU A 23 -6.69 -5.03 14.48
CA GLU A 23 -7.66 -6.10 14.40
C GLU A 23 -8.29 -6.42 15.77
N TYR A 24 -7.81 -5.83 16.87
CA TYR A 24 -8.30 -6.10 18.23
C TYR A 24 -9.82 -5.94 18.36
N ASP A 25 -10.40 -4.80 17.95
CA ASP A 25 -11.84 -4.54 18.10
C ASP A 25 -12.68 -5.52 17.24
N ARG A 26 -12.17 -5.92 16.06
CA ARG A 26 -12.83 -6.90 15.19
C ARG A 26 -12.85 -8.29 15.83
N LEU A 27 -11.72 -8.71 16.40
CA LEU A 27 -11.57 -10.03 17.03
C LEU A 27 -12.32 -10.11 18.36
N LEU A 28 -12.35 -9.01 19.13
CA LEU A 28 -13.13 -8.91 20.36
C LEU A 28 -14.63 -9.18 20.10
N GLY A 29 -15.14 -8.76 18.93
CA GLY A 29 -16.52 -9.06 18.51
C GLY A 29 -16.84 -10.56 18.37
N LEU A 30 -15.82 -11.43 18.22
CA LEU A 30 -16.01 -12.89 18.17
C LEU A 30 -16.37 -13.50 19.52
N LEU A 31 -16.25 -12.76 20.64
CA LEU A 31 -16.77 -13.22 21.94
C LEU A 31 -18.30 -13.44 21.91
N GLY A 32 -19.01 -12.77 20.99
CA GLY A 32 -20.44 -13.01 20.76
C GLY A 32 -20.76 -14.30 19.99
N ASP A 33 -19.74 -15.00 19.46
CA ASP A 33 -19.88 -16.27 18.73
C ASP A 33 -18.72 -17.23 19.09
N PRO A 34 -18.79 -17.90 20.26
CA PRO A 34 -17.72 -18.77 20.74
C PRO A 34 -17.38 -19.94 19.80
N ALA A 35 -18.37 -20.46 19.06
CA ALA A 35 -18.15 -21.56 18.11
C ALA A 35 -17.29 -21.10 16.93
N ARG A 36 -17.57 -19.91 16.40
CA ARG A 36 -16.74 -19.31 15.36
C ARG A 36 -15.36 -18.94 15.88
N LEU A 37 -15.25 -18.38 17.09
CA LEU A 37 -13.97 -18.07 17.71
C LEU A 37 -13.09 -19.32 17.84
N ARG A 38 -13.69 -20.43 18.29
CA ARG A 38 -13.01 -21.72 18.39
C ARG A 38 -12.50 -22.22 17.05
N ALA A 39 -13.35 -22.18 16.02
CA ALA A 39 -12.96 -22.59 14.67
C ALA A 39 -11.79 -21.74 14.10
N GLU A 40 -11.81 -20.42 14.35
CA GLU A 40 -10.74 -19.51 13.91
C GLU A 40 -9.41 -19.78 14.64
N VAL A 41 -9.44 -20.05 15.96
CA VAL A 41 -8.22 -20.36 16.71
C VAL A 41 -7.66 -21.74 16.32
N GLU A 42 -8.50 -22.75 16.14
CA GLU A 42 -8.08 -24.08 15.69
C GLU A 42 -7.47 -24.04 14.28
N SER A 43 -8.08 -23.25 13.39
CA SER A 43 -7.55 -22.99 12.05
C SER A 43 -6.17 -22.32 12.10
N ALA A 44 -6.00 -21.29 12.94
CA ALA A 44 -4.72 -20.61 13.12
C ALA A 44 -3.64 -21.52 13.72
N TYR A 45 -4.02 -22.45 14.59
CA TYR A 45 -3.12 -23.38 15.29
C TYR A 45 -3.06 -24.78 14.66
N ALA A 46 -3.45 -24.94 13.39
CA ALA A 46 -3.56 -26.24 12.73
C ALA A 46 -2.23 -27.03 12.61
N SER A 47 -1.07 -26.35 12.67
CA SER A 47 0.23 -27.03 12.56
C SER A 47 0.52 -27.91 13.80
N PRO A 48 1.21 -29.06 13.67
CA PRO A 48 1.42 -29.99 14.80
C PRO A 48 2.10 -29.37 16.03
N GLY A 49 3.01 -28.41 15.84
CA GLY A 49 3.66 -27.69 16.95
C GLY A 49 2.76 -26.64 17.60
N ALA A 50 1.94 -25.95 16.82
CA ALA A 50 1.00 -24.95 17.35
C ALA A 50 -0.16 -25.64 18.08
N ARG A 51 -0.70 -26.70 17.48
CA ARG A 51 -1.78 -27.50 18.07
C ARG A 51 -1.42 -28.02 19.46
N ARG A 52 -0.20 -28.55 19.65
CA ARG A 52 0.29 -28.98 20.97
C ARG A 52 0.28 -27.86 22.01
N VAL A 53 0.71 -26.65 21.64
CA VAL A 53 0.68 -25.49 22.54
C VAL A 53 -0.76 -25.04 22.84
N LEU A 54 -1.66 -25.13 21.86
CA LEU A 54 -3.09 -24.84 22.08
C LEU A 54 -3.72 -25.84 23.05
N GLU A 55 -3.50 -27.15 22.83
CA GLU A 55 -3.99 -28.23 23.69
C GLU A 55 -3.43 -28.10 25.11
N GLN A 56 -2.12 -27.87 25.24
CA GLN A 56 -1.49 -27.62 26.54
C GLN A 56 -2.08 -26.39 27.26
N ALA A 57 -2.33 -25.29 26.54
CA ALA A 57 -2.93 -24.10 27.14
C ALA A 57 -4.36 -24.36 27.63
N HIS A 58 -5.16 -25.17 26.92
CA HIS A 58 -6.50 -25.59 27.37
C HIS A 58 -6.44 -26.52 28.57
N GLU A 59 -5.49 -27.45 28.61
CA GLU A 59 -5.29 -28.35 29.75
C GLU A 59 -4.88 -27.57 31.01
N GLU A 60 -3.97 -26.59 30.89
CA GLU A 60 -3.41 -25.86 32.03
C GLU A 60 -4.27 -24.70 32.52
N HIS A 61 -5.04 -24.06 31.63
CA HIS A 61 -5.80 -22.83 31.95
C HIS A 61 -7.31 -22.95 31.74
N GLY A 62 -7.77 -24.12 31.32
CA GLY A 62 -9.17 -24.40 31.02
C GLY A 62 -9.60 -23.93 29.63
N GLU A 63 -10.60 -24.58 29.06
CA GLU A 63 -11.22 -24.14 27.82
C GLU A 63 -12.12 -22.92 28.08
N GLY A 64 -11.96 -21.87 27.27
CA GLY A 64 -12.77 -20.67 27.43
C GLY A 64 -12.61 -19.67 26.30
N PRO A 65 -13.67 -18.89 25.97
CA PRO A 65 -13.62 -17.87 24.91
C PRO A 65 -12.54 -16.81 25.12
N ALA A 66 -12.20 -16.49 26.37
CA ALA A 66 -11.15 -15.52 26.68
C ALA A 66 -9.77 -16.02 26.27
N LEU A 67 -9.44 -17.29 26.56
CA LEU A 67 -8.16 -17.89 26.18
C LEU A 67 -8.06 -18.02 24.66
N ASP A 68 -9.11 -18.51 24.01
CA ASP A 68 -9.14 -18.64 22.54
C ASP A 68 -8.98 -17.28 21.85
N LEU A 69 -9.61 -16.23 22.36
CA LEU A 69 -9.42 -14.87 21.85
C LEU A 69 -7.98 -14.38 22.04
N ASN A 70 -7.38 -14.58 23.21
CA ASN A 70 -6.00 -14.20 23.48
C ASN A 70 -5.02 -14.89 22.53
N LEU A 71 -5.16 -16.20 22.33
CA LEU A 71 -4.30 -16.96 21.41
C LEU A 71 -4.53 -16.57 19.94
N LEU A 72 -5.77 -16.28 19.56
CA LEU A 72 -6.08 -15.76 18.22
C LEU A 72 -5.41 -14.39 18.01
N LEU A 73 -5.44 -13.50 19.00
CA LEU A 73 -4.75 -12.19 18.95
C LEU A 73 -3.23 -12.35 18.80
N VAL A 74 -2.61 -13.31 19.50
CA VAL A 74 -1.19 -13.66 19.31
C VAL A 74 -0.92 -14.06 17.86
N SER A 75 -1.77 -14.92 17.28
CA SER A 75 -1.58 -15.37 15.90
C SER A 75 -1.64 -14.21 14.88
N VAL A 76 -2.57 -13.27 15.08
CA VAL A 76 -2.73 -12.11 14.19
C VAL A 76 -1.58 -11.12 14.39
N PHE A 77 -1.16 -10.87 15.63
CA PHE A 77 -0.01 -10.04 15.95
C PHE A 77 1.26 -10.50 15.22
N LEU A 78 1.46 -11.82 15.10
CA LEU A 78 2.64 -12.38 14.47
C LEU A 78 2.68 -12.27 12.95
N ARG A 79 1.58 -12.06 12.23
CA ARG A 79 1.56 -12.09 10.75
C ARG A 79 2.67 -11.26 10.10
N LEU A 80 2.98 -10.10 10.68
CA LEU A 80 3.99 -9.16 10.16
C LEU A 80 5.32 -9.14 10.93
N LYS A 81 5.51 -10.00 11.94
CA LYS A 81 6.76 -10.04 12.72
C LYS A 81 7.83 -10.89 12.02
N LYS A 82 9.10 -10.65 12.36
CA LYS A 82 10.21 -11.45 11.83
C LYS A 82 10.40 -12.70 12.70
N SER A 83 10.77 -13.83 12.10
CA SER A 83 11.07 -15.06 12.84
C SER A 83 12.21 -14.87 13.84
N SER A 84 13.25 -14.13 13.44
CA SER A 84 14.41 -13.81 14.29
C SER A 84 14.02 -13.04 15.55
N ALA A 85 13.03 -12.14 15.47
CA ALA A 85 12.54 -11.41 16.63
C ALA A 85 11.85 -12.33 17.65
N VAL A 86 11.09 -13.32 17.17
CA VAL A 86 10.44 -14.31 18.05
C VAL A 86 11.50 -15.22 18.67
N GLY A 87 12.46 -15.70 17.86
CA GLY A 87 13.55 -16.55 18.32
C GLY A 87 14.42 -15.87 19.39
N ASP A 88 14.83 -14.63 19.18
CA ASP A 88 15.68 -13.89 20.13
C ASP A 88 15.01 -13.70 21.50
N VAL A 89 13.71 -13.41 21.51
CA VAL A 89 12.94 -13.27 22.75
C VAL A 89 12.68 -14.63 23.39
N ALA A 90 12.38 -15.67 22.59
CA ALA A 90 12.19 -17.03 23.09
C ALA A 90 13.47 -17.56 23.77
N TRP A 91 14.63 -17.35 23.17
CA TRP A 91 15.92 -17.75 23.75
C TRP A 91 16.30 -16.99 25.02
N ALA A 92 15.74 -15.80 25.23
CA ALA A 92 15.96 -15.00 26.43
C ALA A 92 14.93 -15.30 27.54
N GLY A 93 13.68 -15.60 27.17
CA GLY A 93 12.55 -15.72 28.09
C GLY A 93 12.10 -17.15 28.39
N LEU A 94 12.43 -18.13 27.54
CA LEU A 94 11.99 -19.53 27.70
C LEU A 94 13.17 -20.48 28.00
N PRO A 95 12.91 -21.62 28.67
CA PRO A 95 13.91 -22.67 28.86
C PRO A 95 14.45 -23.22 27.54
N ARG A 96 15.76 -23.51 27.48
CA ARG A 96 16.42 -24.02 26.26
C ARG A 96 15.75 -25.27 25.68
N ALA A 97 15.34 -26.20 26.54
CA ALA A 97 14.68 -27.44 26.11
C ALA A 97 13.42 -27.14 25.30
N VAL A 98 12.56 -26.24 25.82
CA VAL A 98 11.32 -25.80 25.18
C VAL A 98 11.60 -25.12 23.84
N VAL A 99 12.61 -24.25 23.76
CA VAL A 99 12.92 -23.56 22.50
C VAL A 99 13.34 -24.56 21.41
N VAL A 100 14.18 -25.55 21.76
CA VAL A 100 14.68 -26.56 20.82
C VAL A 100 13.57 -27.43 20.26
N GLU A 101 12.56 -27.78 21.06
CA GLU A 101 11.39 -28.56 20.61
C GLU A 101 10.57 -27.88 19.50
N HIS A 102 10.67 -26.55 19.41
CA HIS A 102 9.97 -25.73 18.42
C HIS A 102 10.89 -25.19 17.31
N ILE A 103 12.07 -25.80 17.13
CA ILE A 103 12.93 -25.58 15.97
C ILE A 103 12.68 -26.73 14.99
N SER A 104 12.40 -26.42 13.73
CA SER A 104 12.25 -27.45 12.70
C SER A 104 13.59 -28.15 12.41
N PRO A 105 13.59 -29.37 11.82
CA PRO A 105 14.82 -30.06 11.45
C PRO A 105 15.77 -29.24 10.55
N GLY A 106 15.24 -28.27 9.80
CA GLY A 106 16.01 -27.32 8.98
C GLY A 106 16.38 -26.02 9.71
N GLY A 107 16.42 -26.02 11.05
CA GLY A 107 16.81 -24.86 11.87
C GLY A 107 15.75 -23.75 11.98
N ARG A 108 14.56 -23.91 11.39
CA ARG A 108 13.57 -22.81 11.34
C ARG A 108 12.75 -22.76 12.62
N VAL A 109 12.74 -21.58 13.24
CA VAL A 109 11.92 -21.25 14.41
C VAL A 109 10.42 -21.36 14.08
N GLN A 110 9.68 -22.20 14.80
CA GLN A 110 8.22 -22.25 14.75
C GLN A 110 7.64 -21.07 15.55
N ARG A 111 7.26 -20.02 14.82
CA ARG A 111 6.99 -18.69 15.40
C ARG A 111 5.75 -18.66 16.30
N LEU A 112 4.66 -19.26 15.85
CA LEU A 112 3.38 -19.21 16.55
C LEU A 112 3.42 -19.96 17.90
N PRO A 113 3.92 -21.21 17.97
CA PRO A 113 4.10 -21.91 19.24
C PRO A 113 4.91 -21.11 20.26
N LEU A 114 6.10 -20.63 19.87
CA LEU A 114 7.00 -19.92 20.78
C LEU A 114 6.44 -18.59 21.26
N ALA A 115 5.78 -17.83 20.39
CA ALA A 115 5.15 -16.58 20.78
C ALA A 115 3.94 -16.80 21.70
N ALA A 116 3.20 -17.89 21.51
CA ALA A 116 2.11 -18.26 22.41
C ALA A 116 2.64 -18.64 23.80
N LEU A 117 3.69 -19.46 23.88
CA LEU A 117 4.36 -19.79 25.14
C LEU A 117 4.92 -18.55 25.84
N LEU A 118 5.57 -17.65 25.09
CA LEU A 118 6.05 -16.37 25.61
C LEU A 118 4.90 -15.51 26.18
N TYR A 119 3.76 -15.48 25.51
CA TYR A 119 2.58 -14.72 25.96
C TYR A 119 1.92 -15.33 27.20
N ILE A 120 1.85 -16.66 27.27
CA ILE A 120 1.34 -17.40 28.42
C ILE A 120 2.16 -17.04 29.66
N GLU A 121 3.49 -17.06 29.54
CA GLU A 121 4.41 -16.69 30.61
C GLU A 121 4.23 -15.22 31.04
N ASP A 122 4.36 -14.29 30.09
CA ASP A 122 4.18 -12.85 30.33
C ASP A 122 3.73 -12.14 29.04
N PRO A 123 2.56 -11.44 29.03
CA PRO A 123 2.12 -10.70 27.86
C PRO A 123 3.15 -9.69 27.36
N PHE A 124 3.96 -9.08 28.25
CA PHE A 124 4.99 -8.11 27.87
C PHE A 124 6.09 -8.70 26.97
N ASN A 125 6.25 -10.02 26.90
CA ASN A 125 7.14 -10.65 25.93
C ASN A 125 6.74 -10.34 24.48
N LEU A 126 5.45 -10.10 24.19
CA LEU A 126 5.03 -9.65 22.86
C LEU A 126 5.55 -8.25 22.52
N LEU A 127 5.69 -7.37 23.53
CA LEU A 127 6.33 -6.07 23.32
C LEU A 127 7.83 -6.22 23.04
N ALA A 128 8.51 -7.15 23.73
CA ALA A 128 9.90 -7.48 23.40
C ALA A 128 10.03 -8.00 21.95
N ILE A 129 9.09 -8.82 21.49
CA ILE A 129 9.04 -9.28 20.08
C ILE A 129 8.85 -8.09 19.13
N LEU A 130 7.99 -7.13 19.48
CA LEU A 130 7.76 -5.93 18.68
C LEU A 130 9.03 -5.06 18.56
N VAL A 131 9.72 -4.83 19.67
CA VAL A 131 10.98 -4.08 19.70
C VAL A 131 12.06 -4.81 18.89
N CYS A 132 12.24 -6.11 19.10
CA CYS A 132 13.18 -6.93 18.34
C CYS A 132 12.84 -6.96 16.84
N HIS A 133 11.55 -6.96 16.48
CA HIS A 133 11.13 -6.85 15.08
C HIS A 133 11.55 -5.51 14.46
N HIS A 134 11.38 -4.40 15.18
CA HIS A 134 11.84 -3.09 14.72
C HIS A 134 13.36 -3.02 14.60
N TRP A 135 14.09 -3.66 15.51
CA TRP A 135 15.53 -3.84 15.44
C TRP A 135 15.97 -4.58 14.18
N HIS A 136 15.30 -5.69 13.87
CA HIS A 136 15.62 -6.51 12.70
C HIS A 136 15.17 -5.92 11.37
N SER A 137 14.31 -4.90 11.35
CA SER A 137 13.69 -4.38 10.12
C SER A 137 14.31 -3.09 9.57
N ARG A 138 15.26 -2.47 10.29
CA ARG A 138 15.77 -1.13 9.98
C ARG A 138 17.29 -1.11 9.81
N ARG A 139 17.78 -0.08 9.11
CA ARG A 139 19.22 0.22 8.97
C ARG A 139 19.83 0.50 10.33
N ARG A 140 21.07 0.05 10.51
CA ARG A 140 21.85 0.19 11.73
C ARG A 140 23.04 1.10 11.45
N CYS A 141 23.44 1.88 12.44
CA CYS A 141 24.70 2.59 12.47
C CYS A 141 25.44 2.15 13.73
N ALA A 142 26.67 1.68 13.60
CA ALA A 142 27.49 1.38 14.76
C ALA A 142 28.15 2.66 15.29
N LEU A 143 28.13 2.81 16.61
CA LEU A 143 28.84 3.83 17.34
C LEU A 143 29.94 3.17 18.16
N GLU A 144 31.16 3.66 18.03
CA GLU A 144 32.31 3.27 18.83
C GLU A 144 32.57 4.26 19.95
N ARG A 145 32.96 3.73 21.10
CA ARG A 145 33.33 4.58 22.24
C ARG A 145 34.71 5.19 22.05
N GLU A 146 34.83 6.46 22.39
CA GLU A 146 36.12 7.12 22.56
C GLU A 146 36.73 6.77 23.93
N GLY A 147 37.92 6.17 23.95
CA GLY A 147 38.68 5.87 25.17
C GLY A 147 38.65 4.40 25.64
N PRO A 148 39.16 4.11 26.85
CA PRO A 148 39.50 2.75 27.30
C PRO A 148 38.26 1.90 27.58
N ARG A 149 38.14 0.68 27.04
CA ARG A 149 36.96 -0.24 27.09
C ARG A 149 36.42 -0.50 28.52
N ARG A 150 35.09 -0.70 28.64
CA ARG A 150 34.38 -0.84 29.93
C ARG A 150 33.17 -1.74 29.71
N ARG A 151 33.15 -2.87 30.40
CA ARG A 151 32.08 -3.86 30.29
C ARG A 151 30.77 -3.35 30.87
N LEU A 152 29.66 -3.89 30.35
CA LEU A 152 28.35 -3.72 30.96
C LEU A 152 28.33 -4.35 32.37
N PRO A 153 27.58 -3.78 33.32
CA PRO A 153 27.39 -4.41 34.63
C PRO A 153 26.74 -5.78 34.49
N SER A 154 27.20 -6.75 35.27
CA SER A 154 26.60 -8.09 35.36
C SER A 154 26.20 -8.36 36.81
N PRO A 155 24.97 -8.86 37.08
CA PRO A 155 23.92 -9.19 36.12
C PRO A 155 23.17 -7.96 35.59
N MET A 156 22.78 -7.97 34.31
CA MET A 156 22.05 -6.85 33.67
C MET A 156 20.67 -6.57 34.30
N GLU A 157 20.10 -7.53 35.03
CA GLU A 157 18.81 -7.41 35.71
C GLU A 157 18.88 -6.50 36.95
N SER A 158 20.06 -6.27 37.51
CA SER A 158 20.21 -5.38 38.68
C SER A 158 20.32 -3.90 38.29
N VAL A 159 20.24 -3.58 36.99
CA VAL A 159 20.35 -2.21 36.48
C VAL A 159 18.96 -1.58 36.40
N ASP A 160 18.83 -0.36 36.94
CA ASP A 160 17.61 0.46 36.82
C ASP A 160 17.47 1.04 35.40
N TRP A 161 17.12 0.18 34.45
CA TRP A 161 16.90 0.59 33.06
C TRP A 161 15.80 1.65 32.89
N PRO A 162 14.63 1.57 33.57
CA PRO A 162 13.62 2.61 33.49
C PRO A 162 14.16 3.99 33.90
N GLY A 163 14.85 4.08 35.05
CA GLY A 163 15.44 5.33 35.52
C GLY A 163 16.53 5.86 34.58
N LEU A 164 17.35 4.98 33.99
CA LEU A 164 18.32 5.34 32.96
C LEU A 164 17.64 5.88 31.69
N GLY A 165 16.56 5.24 31.26
CA GLY A 165 15.79 5.62 30.07
C GLY A 165 15.13 7.00 30.20
N GLU A 166 14.43 7.24 31.31
CA GLU A 166 13.82 8.55 31.62
C GLU A 166 14.86 9.67 31.66
N SER A 167 15.99 9.36 32.29
CA SER A 167 17.12 10.26 32.42
C SER A 167 17.78 10.60 31.08
N ALA A 168 17.94 9.61 30.19
CA ALA A 168 18.46 9.81 28.85
C ALA A 168 17.52 10.66 28.00
N VAL A 169 16.20 10.43 28.12
CA VAL A 169 15.18 11.27 27.46
C VAL A 169 15.23 12.70 27.97
N ALA A 170 15.37 12.91 29.28
CA ALA A 170 15.50 14.24 29.85
C ALA A 170 16.74 14.97 29.31
N ASP A 171 17.87 14.25 29.17
CA ASP A 171 19.09 14.81 28.60
C ASP A 171 18.95 15.16 27.11
N LEU A 172 18.31 14.29 26.33
CA LEU A 172 17.97 14.55 24.93
C LEU A 172 17.14 15.84 24.77
N LYS A 173 16.14 16.04 25.64
CA LYS A 173 15.31 17.25 25.65
C LYS A 173 16.12 18.52 25.96
N ARG A 174 17.14 18.43 26.82
CA ARG A 174 18.03 19.56 27.13
C ARG A 174 18.98 19.88 25.98
N ARG A 175 19.55 18.85 25.33
CA ARG A 175 20.58 19.00 24.30
C ARG A 175 20.01 19.31 22.90
N LYS A 176 18.73 19.03 22.64
CA LYS A 176 18.12 19.17 21.30
C LYS A 176 16.82 19.98 21.33
N LEU A 177 16.85 21.13 20.64
CA LEU A 177 15.69 22.01 20.47
C LEU A 177 14.57 21.32 19.65
N GLY A 178 13.32 21.45 20.08
CA GLY A 178 12.14 20.92 19.38
C GLY A 178 11.71 19.50 19.76
N VAL A 179 12.32 18.91 20.80
CA VAL A 179 11.93 17.62 21.41
C VAL A 179 10.80 17.87 22.44
N ASN A 180 9.61 18.22 21.97
CA ASN A 180 8.52 18.73 22.83
C ASN A 180 7.44 17.68 23.22
N LYS A 181 7.57 16.40 22.89
CA LYS A 181 6.54 15.38 23.18
C LYS A 181 7.09 14.13 23.88
N GLY A 182 6.23 13.48 24.68
CA GLY A 182 6.57 12.37 25.59
C GLY A 182 7.19 11.19 24.86
N PHE A 183 8.51 11.03 25.02
CA PHE A 183 9.19 9.80 24.66
C PHE A 183 8.76 8.72 25.65
N VAL A 184 8.48 7.54 25.12
CA VAL A 184 8.21 6.36 25.91
C VAL A 184 9.44 5.47 25.83
N PHE A 185 10.06 5.21 26.98
CA PHE A 185 11.18 4.28 27.10
C PHE A 185 10.67 2.85 27.28
N ARG A 186 11.35 1.92 26.63
CA ARG A 186 11.09 0.48 26.68
C ARG A 186 12.43 -0.26 26.70
N LEU A 187 12.57 -1.21 27.63
CA LEU A 187 13.68 -2.16 27.64
C LEU A 187 13.21 -3.44 26.94
N ALA A 188 14.02 -3.98 26.03
CA ALA A 188 13.89 -5.34 25.55
C ALA A 188 15.20 -6.09 25.84
N LEU A 189 15.15 -7.06 26.75
CA LEU A 189 16.26 -7.99 26.92
C LEU A 189 16.21 -9.02 25.80
N PHE A 190 17.37 -9.37 25.24
CA PHE A 190 17.48 -10.37 24.17
C PHE A 190 18.77 -11.17 24.37
N ARG A 191 18.78 -12.41 23.83
CA ARG A 191 19.84 -13.44 23.97
C ARG A 191 20.00 -14.06 25.37
N LYS A 192 20.54 -15.29 25.34
CA LYS A 192 20.66 -16.24 26.45
C LYS A 192 21.78 -15.93 27.44
N ASP A 193 22.82 -15.22 27.02
CA ASP A 193 23.98 -14.88 27.84
C ASP A 193 23.86 -13.51 28.52
N ARG A 194 22.81 -12.73 28.20
CA ARG A 194 22.55 -11.38 28.74
C ARG A 194 23.77 -10.46 28.62
N SER A 195 24.60 -10.70 27.61
CA SER A 195 25.81 -9.92 27.34
C SER A 195 25.50 -8.62 26.60
N GLU A 196 24.26 -8.45 26.14
CA GLU A 196 23.81 -7.32 25.34
C GLU A 196 22.48 -6.77 25.90
N ALA A 197 22.22 -5.47 25.68
CA ALA A 197 20.92 -4.85 26.01
C ALA A 197 20.37 -4.07 24.81
N LEU A 198 19.08 -4.30 24.50
CA LEU A 198 18.36 -3.56 23.48
C LEU A 198 17.40 -2.56 24.16
N LEU A 199 17.74 -1.29 24.05
CA LEU A 199 16.95 -0.18 24.57
C LEU A 199 16.13 0.43 23.45
N ALA A 200 14.85 0.69 23.69
CA ALA A 200 13.94 1.26 22.72
C ALA A 200 13.32 2.55 23.26
N PHE A 201 13.34 3.59 22.43
CA PHE A 201 12.75 4.88 22.71
C PHE A 201 11.77 5.18 21.58
N SER A 202 10.48 5.28 21.89
CA SER A 202 9.47 5.63 20.90
C SER A 202 9.00 7.07 21.11
N GLU A 203 9.09 7.88 20.06
CA GLU A 203 8.51 9.21 19.97
C GLU A 203 7.20 9.17 19.17
N PRO A 204 6.07 9.66 19.74
CA PRO A 204 4.83 9.81 18.99
C PRO A 204 5.02 10.73 17.78
N ALA A 205 4.59 10.26 16.61
CA ALA A 205 4.71 11.04 15.37
C ALA A 205 4.03 12.44 15.46
N ARG A 206 4.65 13.45 14.82
CA ARG A 206 4.23 14.87 14.85
C ARG A 206 2.87 15.16 14.16
N LEU A 207 2.45 16.43 14.25
CA LEU A 207 1.19 17.13 13.88
C LEU A 207 0.37 16.68 12.64
N SER A 208 0.89 15.81 11.77
CA SER A 208 0.20 15.24 10.60
C SER A 208 -0.42 13.85 10.85
N THR A 209 -0.34 13.36 12.08
CA THR A 209 -0.80 12.02 12.47
C THR A 209 -2.20 12.09 13.05
N VAL A 210 -3.20 11.65 12.28
CA VAL A 210 -4.58 11.50 12.71
C VAL A 210 -4.65 10.27 13.61
N ARG A 211 -4.95 10.50 14.89
CA ARG A 211 -5.21 9.45 15.85
C ARG A 211 -6.71 9.35 16.12
N ASP A 212 -7.23 8.16 16.37
CA ASP A 212 -8.59 8.04 16.89
C ASP A 212 -8.68 8.49 18.36
N LEU A 213 -9.88 8.43 18.93
CA LEU A 213 -10.15 8.77 20.34
C LEU A 213 -9.36 7.91 21.34
N HIS A 214 -8.71 6.84 20.88
CA HIS A 214 -7.92 5.91 21.67
C HIS A 214 -6.41 6.01 21.36
N GLY A 215 -5.98 7.05 20.63
CA GLY A 215 -4.56 7.31 20.36
C GLY A 215 -3.96 6.53 19.18
N VAL A 216 -4.76 5.75 18.44
CA VAL A 216 -4.29 4.90 17.34
C VAL A 216 -4.16 5.71 16.06
N VAL A 217 -3.00 5.62 15.39
CA VAL A 217 -2.76 6.30 14.10
C VAL A 217 -3.69 5.73 13.02
N ARG A 218 -4.72 6.50 12.65
CA ARG A 218 -5.63 6.20 11.54
C ARG A 218 -5.13 6.75 10.20
N ALA A 219 -4.25 7.76 10.22
CA ALA A 219 -3.56 8.29 9.04
C ALA A 219 -2.34 9.13 9.45
N GLY A 220 -1.27 9.16 8.63
CA GLY A 220 -0.08 9.98 8.89
C GLY A 220 1.19 9.15 9.13
N THR A 221 2.20 9.76 9.75
CA THR A 221 3.49 9.11 10.02
C THR A 221 3.39 8.20 11.25
N HIS A 222 4.04 7.02 11.18
CA HIS A 222 4.17 6.15 12.34
C HIS A 222 5.19 6.70 13.34
N ASP A 223 5.08 6.27 14.60
CA ASP A 223 6.00 6.68 15.67
C ASP A 223 7.47 6.43 15.30
N HIS A 224 8.30 7.38 15.71
CA HIS A 224 9.73 7.32 15.48
C HIS A 224 10.35 6.48 16.60
N TRP A 225 10.84 5.31 16.22
CA TRP A 225 11.63 4.46 17.11
C TRP A 225 13.11 4.76 16.98
N THR A 226 13.76 4.98 18.12
CA THR A 226 15.20 4.96 18.29
C THR A 226 15.56 3.74 19.14
N LEU A 227 16.34 2.82 18.59
CA LEU A 227 16.76 1.59 19.26
C LEU A 227 18.28 1.60 19.43
N LEU A 228 18.75 1.21 20.61
CA LEU A 228 20.17 1.15 20.98
C LEU A 228 20.50 -0.26 21.44
N ARG A 229 21.43 -0.95 20.76
CA ARG A 229 21.98 -2.24 21.16
C ARG A 229 23.36 -2.03 21.76
N PHE A 230 23.48 -2.21 23.07
CA PHE A 230 24.77 -2.18 23.76
C PHE A 230 25.39 -3.57 23.76
N HIS A 231 26.64 -3.68 23.28
CA HIS A 231 27.42 -4.92 23.31
C HIS A 231 28.17 -5.09 24.64
N GLN A 232 28.61 -6.31 24.98
CA GLN A 232 29.17 -6.68 26.30
C GLN A 232 30.34 -5.81 26.78
N GLU A 233 31.25 -5.42 25.89
CA GLU A 233 32.38 -4.54 26.23
C GLU A 233 32.02 -3.05 26.17
N ALA A 234 30.79 -2.75 25.75
CA ALA A 234 30.24 -1.43 25.43
C ALA A 234 31.22 -0.47 24.75
N ALA A 235 32.16 -1.06 24.02
CA ALA A 235 33.03 -0.39 23.06
C ALA A 235 32.22 -0.01 21.82
N ARG A 236 31.08 -0.68 21.60
CA ARG A 236 30.20 -0.54 20.47
C ARG A 236 28.74 -0.44 20.92
N VAL A 237 28.01 0.48 20.32
CA VAL A 237 26.55 0.60 20.42
C VAL A 237 25.98 0.65 19.02
N ASP A 238 25.15 -0.31 18.65
CA ASP A 238 24.46 -0.23 17.37
C ASP A 238 23.16 0.56 17.54
N VAL A 239 22.96 1.55 16.67
CA VAL A 239 21.85 2.49 16.73
C VAL A 239 20.96 2.33 15.51
N THR A 240 19.67 2.19 15.76
CA THR A 240 18.62 2.27 14.74
C THR A 240 17.76 3.49 15.03
N SER A 241 17.89 4.56 14.25
CA SER A 241 17.05 5.74 14.38
C SER A 241 16.83 6.43 13.05
N ALA A 242 15.73 7.18 12.92
CA ALA A 242 15.56 8.15 11.83
C ALA A 242 16.46 9.39 12.02
N ASP A 243 16.99 9.58 13.23
CA ASP A 243 17.79 10.73 13.62
C ASP A 243 19.00 10.22 14.43
N LEU A 244 20.13 10.06 13.74
CA LEU A 244 21.34 9.48 14.32
C LEU A 244 21.88 10.33 15.48
N ASP A 245 21.72 11.66 15.43
CA ASP A 245 22.13 12.53 16.53
C ASP A 245 21.31 12.29 17.78
N ALA A 246 19.98 12.10 17.64
CA ALA A 246 19.14 11.72 18.77
C ALA A 246 19.56 10.36 19.34
N GLY A 247 19.86 9.39 18.48
CA GLY A 247 20.37 8.08 18.88
C GLY A 247 21.72 8.15 19.62
N ARG A 248 22.66 8.94 19.12
CA ARG A 248 23.96 9.17 19.78
C ARG A 248 23.79 9.82 21.14
N ILE A 249 23.00 10.88 21.26
CA ILE A 249 22.74 11.56 22.54
C ILE A 249 22.18 10.56 23.55
N LEU A 250 21.16 9.78 23.16
CA LEU A 250 20.58 8.77 24.04
C LEU A 250 21.61 7.71 24.46
N ALA A 251 22.46 7.24 23.53
CA ALA A 251 23.52 6.28 23.84
C ALA A 251 24.56 6.85 24.82
N GLU A 252 25.03 8.08 24.60
CA GLU A 252 25.95 8.79 25.50
C GLU A 252 25.36 9.00 26.89
N SER A 253 24.08 9.42 26.97
CA SER A 253 23.41 9.68 28.24
C SER A 253 23.21 8.40 29.06
N VAL A 254 22.77 7.30 28.42
CA VAL A 254 22.64 5.99 29.07
C VAL A 254 24.01 5.51 29.57
N ALA A 255 25.02 5.53 28.70
CA ALA A 255 26.38 5.14 29.02
C ALA A 255 26.98 5.93 30.19
N THR A 256 26.88 7.25 30.13
CA THR A 256 27.45 8.15 31.14
C THR A 256 26.86 7.87 32.51
N ARG A 257 25.55 7.61 32.57
CA ARG A 257 24.84 7.26 33.80
C ARG A 257 25.23 5.86 34.29
N LEU A 258 25.28 4.88 33.38
CA LEU A 258 25.60 3.49 33.71
C LEU A 258 27.00 3.35 34.33
N TRP A 259 27.98 4.14 33.88
CA TRP A 259 29.37 4.04 34.35
C TRP A 259 29.86 5.21 35.22
N GLY A 260 28.98 6.18 35.53
CA GLY A 260 29.29 7.34 36.38
C GLY A 260 30.40 8.26 35.85
N LYS A 261 30.73 8.19 34.56
CA LYS A 261 31.75 9.04 33.92
C LYS A 261 31.27 9.48 32.53
N PRO A 262 31.62 10.70 32.08
CA PRO A 262 31.29 11.14 30.72
C PRO A 262 31.79 10.16 29.68
N ILE A 263 30.89 9.65 28.85
CA ILE A 263 31.19 8.80 27.71
C ILE A 263 30.79 9.50 26.42
N THR A 264 31.71 9.48 25.46
CA THR A 264 31.48 9.98 24.10
C THR A 264 31.51 8.83 23.12
N TYR A 265 30.56 8.83 22.20
CA TYR A 265 30.48 7.87 21.10
C TYR A 265 30.68 8.60 19.78
N ARG A 266 31.49 8.02 18.92
CA ARG A 266 31.65 8.44 17.52
C ARG A 266 31.12 7.34 16.61
N PRO A 267 30.67 7.64 15.38
CA PRO A 267 30.38 6.60 14.40
C PRO A 267 31.58 5.66 14.26
N ALA A 268 31.35 4.36 14.38
CA ALA A 268 32.32 3.31 14.09
C ALA A 268 32.53 3.31 12.58
N ARG A 269 33.46 4.14 12.10
CA ARG A 269 33.82 4.20 10.69
C ARG A 269 35.33 4.04 10.59
N LYS A 270 35.79 2.90 10.09
CA LYS A 270 36.71 3.02 8.95
C LYS A 270 35.82 3.52 7.80
N PRO A 271 36.02 4.75 7.29
CA PRO A 271 35.19 5.23 6.19
C PRO A 271 35.31 4.25 5.03
N LEU A 272 34.18 3.77 4.52
CA LEU A 272 34.18 3.04 3.26
C LEU A 272 34.69 4.00 2.18
N THR A 273 35.83 3.68 1.58
CA THR A 273 36.43 4.50 0.53
C THR A 273 36.19 3.86 -0.84
N GLY A 274 36.34 4.65 -1.90
CA GLY A 274 36.33 4.12 -3.27
C GLY A 274 37.37 3.01 -3.46
N ASP A 275 38.58 3.21 -2.92
CA ASP A 275 39.66 2.22 -2.97
C ASP A 275 39.26 0.89 -2.29
N THR A 276 38.53 0.96 -1.18
CA THR A 276 38.04 -0.24 -0.50
C THR A 276 36.96 -0.96 -1.29
N LEU A 277 36.14 -0.22 -2.04
CA LEU A 277 35.12 -0.79 -2.93
C LEU A 277 35.73 -1.41 -4.19
N ASP A 278 36.75 -0.78 -4.75
CA ASP A 278 37.53 -1.32 -5.87
C ASP A 278 38.30 -2.57 -5.44
N GLU A 279 38.83 -2.59 -4.21
CA GLU A 279 39.47 -3.75 -3.63
C GLU A 279 38.49 -4.92 -3.42
N LEU A 280 37.30 -4.65 -2.86
CA LEU A 280 36.22 -5.66 -2.77
C LEU A 280 35.88 -6.24 -4.14
N LEU A 281 35.74 -5.40 -5.18
CA LEU A 281 35.50 -5.88 -6.54
C LEU A 281 36.67 -6.65 -7.13
N ARG A 282 37.91 -6.29 -6.79
CA ARG A 282 39.09 -7.05 -7.20
C ARG A 282 39.07 -8.45 -6.59
N LEU A 283 38.70 -8.57 -5.31
CA LEU A 283 38.55 -9.87 -4.63
C LEU A 283 37.41 -10.70 -5.21
N LEU A 284 36.24 -10.10 -5.44
CA LEU A 284 35.07 -10.77 -6.02
C LEU A 284 35.29 -11.28 -7.45
N ARG A 285 36.21 -10.66 -8.20
CA ARG A 285 36.55 -11.06 -9.59
C ARG A 285 37.71 -12.05 -9.65
N ASN A 286 38.30 -12.42 -8.53
CA ASN A 286 39.40 -13.37 -8.50
C ASN A 286 38.85 -14.80 -8.43
N PRO A 287 38.99 -15.63 -9.48
CA PRO A 287 38.46 -16.99 -9.52
C PRO A 287 39.10 -17.91 -8.46
N ASP A 288 40.31 -17.56 -8.01
CA ASP A 288 41.05 -18.29 -6.98
C ASP A 288 40.62 -17.87 -5.56
N ASN A 289 39.68 -16.93 -5.43
CA ASN A 289 39.17 -16.52 -4.14
C ASN A 289 38.06 -17.48 -3.68
N ASP A 290 38.36 -18.28 -2.66
CA ASP A 290 37.40 -19.26 -2.14
C ASP A 290 36.38 -18.69 -1.17
N VAL A 291 36.68 -17.51 -0.61
CA VAL A 291 35.82 -16.78 0.32
C VAL A 291 34.68 -16.09 -0.43
N TRP A 292 34.99 -15.42 -1.54
CA TRP A 292 34.06 -14.59 -2.28
C TRP A 292 33.60 -15.25 -3.58
N ARG A 293 32.61 -16.16 -3.50
CA ARG A 293 32.06 -16.84 -4.69
C ARG A 293 31.08 -15.94 -5.43
N LEU A 294 31.48 -15.34 -6.55
CA LEU A 294 30.61 -14.50 -7.37
C LEU A 294 29.68 -15.34 -8.25
N LEU A 295 28.37 -15.14 -8.09
CA LEU A 295 27.32 -15.89 -8.80
C LEU A 295 26.57 -15.06 -9.85
N GLU A 296 26.47 -13.75 -9.60
CA GLU A 296 25.83 -12.79 -10.50
C GLU A 296 26.47 -11.41 -10.30
N LEU A 297 26.60 -10.64 -11.37
CA LEU A 297 27.15 -9.29 -11.35
C LEU A 297 26.34 -8.40 -12.29
N ASP A 298 25.83 -7.30 -11.75
CA ASP A 298 25.17 -6.24 -12.51
C ASP A 298 26.08 -5.01 -12.55
N ALA A 299 26.59 -4.69 -13.73
CA ALA A 299 27.45 -3.53 -13.92
C ALA A 299 27.19 -2.80 -15.24
N VAL A 300 27.50 -1.52 -15.23
CA VAL A 300 27.51 -0.62 -16.37
C VAL A 300 28.74 -0.92 -17.23
N LEU A 301 28.57 -0.88 -18.55
CA LEU A 301 29.67 -0.92 -19.51
C LEU A 301 30.17 0.50 -19.83
N PRO A 302 31.28 0.95 -19.22
CA PRO A 302 31.88 2.24 -19.58
C PRO A 302 32.47 2.18 -21.00
N GLY A 303 32.31 3.26 -21.76
CA GLY A 303 32.88 3.40 -23.11
C GLY A 303 31.94 3.07 -24.27
N LEU A 304 30.75 2.50 -24.00
CA LEU A 304 29.68 2.37 -24.99
C LEU A 304 28.72 3.57 -24.89
N PRO A 305 28.09 4.00 -26.01
CA PRO A 305 27.04 5.00 -25.97
C PRO A 305 25.96 4.62 -24.96
N ASP A 306 25.66 5.53 -24.03
CA ASP A 306 24.63 5.40 -23.00
C ASP A 306 24.91 4.42 -21.84
N CYS A 307 26.14 3.92 -21.70
CA CYS A 307 26.59 3.19 -20.50
C CYS A 307 25.61 2.08 -20.03
N PRO A 308 25.33 1.06 -20.88
CA PRO A 308 24.28 0.07 -20.61
C PRO A 308 24.60 -0.80 -19.39
N LEU A 309 23.55 -1.17 -18.63
CA LEU A 309 23.65 -2.11 -17.52
C LEU A 309 23.58 -3.56 -18.04
N VAL A 310 24.66 -4.32 -17.81
CA VAL A 310 24.76 -5.73 -18.15
C VAL A 310 24.68 -6.57 -16.88
N THR A 311 23.86 -7.62 -16.94
CA THR A 311 23.80 -8.67 -15.93
C THR A 311 24.52 -9.89 -16.45
N LEU A 312 25.60 -10.28 -15.79
CA LEU A 312 26.20 -11.60 -15.95
C LEU A 312 25.74 -12.46 -14.79
N GLY A 313 25.17 -13.63 -15.09
CA GLY A 313 24.72 -14.54 -14.05
C GLY A 313 24.63 -15.95 -14.57
N ASN A 314 24.65 -16.90 -13.64
CA ASN A 314 24.40 -18.30 -13.92
C ASN A 314 23.30 -18.85 -13.00
N SER A 315 22.59 -19.88 -13.44
CA SER A 315 21.64 -20.59 -12.59
C SER A 315 22.40 -21.40 -11.53
N GLY A 316 21.84 -21.48 -10.31
CA GLY A 316 22.44 -22.24 -9.20
C GLY A 316 23.60 -21.53 -8.46
N GLN A 317 24.58 -22.33 -8.03
CA GLN A 317 25.77 -21.94 -7.24
C GLN A 317 27.05 -21.87 -8.11
N THR A 318 26.89 -21.75 -9.42
CA THR A 318 28.02 -21.74 -10.36
C THR A 318 28.73 -20.39 -10.35
N ARG A 319 30.06 -20.44 -10.18
CA ARG A 319 30.99 -19.29 -10.24
C ARG A 319 30.98 -18.61 -11.62
N ILE A 320 30.97 -17.28 -11.66
CA ILE A 320 30.97 -16.47 -12.90
C ILE A 320 32.23 -15.62 -13.11
N GLU A 321 33.17 -15.64 -12.17
CA GLU A 321 34.44 -14.91 -12.19
C GLU A 321 35.22 -15.10 -13.51
N PRO A 322 35.35 -16.34 -14.06
CA PRO A 322 36.04 -16.53 -15.34
C PRO A 322 35.38 -15.80 -16.51
N ALA A 323 34.04 -15.77 -16.56
CA ALA A 323 33.29 -15.07 -17.59
C ALA A 323 33.42 -13.55 -17.45
N VAL A 324 33.43 -13.03 -16.21
CA VAL A 324 33.69 -11.61 -15.93
C VAL A 324 35.10 -11.22 -16.38
N GLN A 325 36.12 -12.04 -16.11
CA GLN A 325 37.49 -11.78 -16.52
C GLN A 325 37.66 -11.78 -18.05
N GLU A 326 36.99 -12.69 -18.75
CA GLU A 326 37.06 -12.76 -20.20
C GLU A 326 36.45 -11.51 -20.85
N ILE A 327 35.26 -11.09 -20.41
CA ILE A 327 34.62 -9.87 -20.92
C ILE A 327 35.49 -8.64 -20.65
N ARG A 328 36.11 -8.55 -19.47
CA ARG A 328 37.01 -7.45 -19.11
C ARG A 328 38.22 -7.30 -20.03
N ARG A 329 38.75 -8.41 -20.57
CA ARG A 329 39.87 -8.36 -21.53
C ARG A 329 39.51 -7.57 -22.80
N HIS A 330 38.24 -7.48 -23.12
CA HIS A 330 37.73 -6.83 -24.33
C HIS A 330 37.11 -5.44 -24.08
N MET A 331 36.74 -5.12 -22.84
CA MET A 331 36.05 -3.88 -22.47
C MET A 331 36.21 -3.58 -20.97
N ALA A 332 36.17 -2.31 -20.55
CA ALA A 332 36.39 -1.90 -19.15
C ALA A 332 35.22 -2.22 -18.18
N PHE A 333 34.56 -3.36 -18.39
CA PHE A 333 33.42 -3.83 -17.64
C PHE A 333 33.78 -4.19 -16.20
N ALA A 334 32.99 -3.67 -15.24
CA ALA A 334 33.15 -3.96 -13.82
C ALA A 334 34.56 -3.70 -13.26
N ASP A 335 35.31 -2.77 -13.88
CA ASP A 335 36.67 -2.43 -13.45
C ASP A 335 36.71 -1.56 -12.21
N HIS A 336 35.71 -0.70 -12.07
CA HIS A 336 35.58 0.25 -10.98
C HIS A 336 34.22 0.12 -10.31
N TRP A 337 34.17 0.35 -9.01
CA TRP A 337 32.94 0.22 -8.21
C TRP A 337 31.81 1.13 -8.67
N GLN A 338 32.13 2.29 -9.24
CA GLN A 338 31.16 3.25 -9.77
C GLN A 338 30.33 2.64 -10.92
N THR A 339 30.85 1.59 -11.57
CA THR A 339 30.16 0.89 -12.63
C THR A 339 29.30 -0.27 -12.11
N VAL A 340 29.55 -0.78 -10.91
CA VAL A 340 28.84 -1.95 -10.38
C VAL A 340 27.65 -1.53 -9.54
N HIS A 341 26.47 -2.09 -9.84
CA HIS A 341 25.24 -1.80 -9.10
C HIS A 341 24.97 -2.81 -7.99
N ARG A 342 25.12 -4.10 -8.30
CA ARG A 342 24.97 -5.18 -7.33
C ARG A 342 25.74 -6.42 -7.77
N VAL A 343 26.05 -7.26 -6.80
CA VAL A 343 26.62 -8.59 -7.00
C VAL A 343 25.85 -9.60 -6.16
N LYS A 344 25.72 -10.84 -6.64
CA LYS A 344 25.27 -11.97 -5.82
C LYS A 344 26.47 -12.83 -5.48
N ILE A 345 26.61 -13.11 -4.19
CA ILE A 345 27.72 -13.87 -3.63
C ILE A 345 27.14 -15.16 -3.03
N GLY A 346 27.79 -16.28 -3.31
CA GLY A 346 27.55 -17.56 -2.66
C GLY A 346 28.20 -17.59 -1.28
N PHE A 347 27.45 -17.96 -0.25
CA PHE A 347 27.92 -18.02 1.14
C PHE A 347 27.46 -19.34 1.79
N ASN A 348 28.31 -19.95 2.63
CA ASN A 348 28.04 -21.22 3.33
C ASN A 348 27.40 -22.32 2.44
N GLU A 349 27.89 -22.44 1.20
CA GLU A 349 27.48 -23.40 0.13
C GLU A 349 26.02 -23.35 -0.34
N SER A 350 25.11 -22.82 0.48
CA SER A 350 23.66 -22.88 0.29
C SER A 350 23.02 -21.50 0.11
N TYR A 351 23.70 -20.43 0.53
CA TYR A 351 23.12 -19.08 0.57
C TYR A 351 23.56 -18.24 -0.62
N ARG A 352 22.65 -17.39 -1.10
CA ARG A 352 22.90 -16.43 -2.18
C ARG A 352 22.56 -15.04 -1.67
N ILE A 353 23.58 -14.27 -1.31
CA ILE A 353 23.41 -12.94 -0.71
C ILE A 353 23.68 -11.89 -1.78
N THR A 354 22.74 -10.96 -1.95
CA THR A 354 22.93 -9.87 -2.92
C THR A 354 23.51 -8.65 -2.22
N VAL A 355 24.73 -8.25 -2.58
CA VAL A 355 25.37 -7.03 -2.12
C VAL A 355 25.10 -5.91 -3.13
N HIS A 356 24.72 -4.73 -2.63
CA HIS A 356 24.40 -3.53 -3.39
C HIS A 356 25.52 -2.51 -3.14
N PHE A 357 26.16 -2.10 -4.22
CA PHE A 357 27.17 -1.05 -4.21
C PHE A 357 26.48 0.33 -4.11
N PRO A 358 27.06 1.29 -3.38
CA PRO A 358 26.54 2.66 -3.36
C PRO A 358 26.69 3.30 -4.74
N ARG A 359 25.90 4.34 -5.05
CA ARG A 359 26.12 5.15 -6.25
C ARG A 359 27.24 6.16 -5.99
N PRO A 360 27.95 6.66 -7.03
CA PRO A 360 29.00 7.67 -6.89
C PRO A 360 28.57 8.95 -6.14
N GLU A 361 27.29 9.30 -6.28
CA GLU A 361 26.67 10.50 -5.71
C GLU A 361 26.12 10.27 -4.28
N ASP A 362 26.03 9.00 -3.85
CA ASP A 362 25.41 8.62 -2.58
C ASP A 362 26.46 8.55 -1.46
N GLU A 363 26.01 8.52 -0.20
CA GLU A 363 26.88 8.18 0.92
C GLU A 363 27.47 6.77 0.69
N LEU A 364 28.80 6.65 0.78
CA LEU A 364 29.51 5.38 0.60
C LEU A 364 29.13 4.42 1.73
N VAL A 365 28.12 3.60 1.46
CA VAL A 365 27.60 2.58 2.36
C VAL A 365 27.31 1.31 1.55
N LEU A 366 27.95 0.20 1.92
CA LEU A 366 27.61 -1.11 1.36
C LEU A 366 26.35 -1.64 2.03
N THR A 367 25.43 -2.14 1.23
CA THR A 367 24.22 -2.79 1.76
C THR A 367 24.01 -4.16 1.14
N TYR A 368 23.34 -5.08 1.83
CA TYR A 368 22.98 -6.38 1.27
C TYR A 368 21.49 -6.65 1.40
N SER A 369 20.94 -7.47 0.51
CA SER A 369 19.61 -8.06 0.64
C SER A 369 19.73 -9.57 0.77
N ASP A 370 19.15 -10.07 1.84
CA ASP A 370 19.11 -11.46 2.22
C ASP A 370 17.82 -12.11 1.67
N LEU A 371 17.99 -13.10 0.79
CA LEU A 371 16.88 -13.87 0.23
C LEU A 371 16.54 -15.11 1.08
N ASP A 372 17.41 -15.55 1.99
CA ASP A 372 17.27 -16.84 2.69
C ASP A 372 17.62 -16.74 4.20
N ARG A 373 16.57 -16.86 5.00
CA ARG A 373 16.44 -16.35 6.38
C ARG A 373 17.16 -17.15 7.49
N ASP A 374 18.44 -16.87 7.77
CA ASP A 374 19.11 -17.28 9.01
C ASP A 374 20.00 -16.18 9.61
N LYS A 375 19.85 -15.89 10.91
CA LYS A 375 20.51 -14.77 11.59
C LYS A 375 21.98 -15.05 11.85
N ASP A 376 22.32 -16.28 12.22
CA ASP A 376 23.71 -16.65 12.51
C ASP A 376 24.54 -16.49 11.22
N ILE A 377 23.93 -16.81 10.08
CA ILE A 377 24.53 -16.66 8.75
C ILE A 377 24.63 -15.19 8.34
N THR A 378 23.65 -14.34 8.66
CA THR A 378 23.79 -12.90 8.42
C THR A 378 24.85 -12.24 9.32
N GLU A 379 25.02 -12.70 10.57
CA GLU A 379 26.06 -12.21 11.47
C GLU A 379 27.44 -12.71 11.03
N GLU A 380 27.57 -13.98 10.62
CA GLU A 380 28.78 -14.54 10.00
C GLU A 380 29.13 -13.82 8.69
N PHE A 381 28.13 -13.50 7.87
CA PHE A 381 28.34 -12.75 6.63
C PHE A 381 28.73 -11.30 6.89
N GLU A 382 28.11 -10.61 7.85
CA GLU A 382 28.51 -9.26 8.25
C GLU A 382 29.93 -9.25 8.85
N ALA A 383 30.26 -10.26 9.67
CA ALA A 383 31.59 -10.47 10.22
C ALA A 383 32.62 -10.72 9.12
N LEU A 384 32.27 -11.47 8.07
CA LEU A 384 33.15 -11.71 6.93
C LEU A 384 33.63 -10.40 6.28
N PHE A 385 32.74 -9.43 6.07
CA PHE A 385 33.11 -8.11 5.55
C PHE A 385 34.01 -7.32 6.51
N ALA A 386 33.76 -7.44 7.82
CA ALA A 386 34.57 -6.79 8.82
C ALA A 386 35.97 -7.43 8.93
N ASP A 387 36.07 -8.75 8.86
CA ASP A 387 37.32 -9.50 9.02
C ASP A 387 38.19 -9.44 7.76
N GLU A 388 37.61 -9.64 6.58
CA GLU A 388 38.35 -9.69 5.31
C GLU A 388 38.68 -8.29 4.75
N LEU A 389 37.77 -7.33 4.94
CA LEU A 389 37.85 -6.01 4.29
C LEU A 389 37.92 -4.86 5.29
N GLY A 390 37.68 -5.11 6.58
CA GLY A 390 37.65 -4.04 7.58
C GLY A 390 36.49 -3.06 7.40
N VAL A 391 35.43 -3.45 6.68
CA VAL A 391 34.29 -2.59 6.36
C VAL A 391 33.00 -3.14 6.94
N GLU A 392 32.11 -2.24 7.34
CA GLU A 392 30.76 -2.63 7.72
C GLU A 392 29.87 -2.71 6.48
N ILE A 393 29.07 -3.78 6.43
CA ILE A 393 27.99 -3.94 5.47
C ILE A 393 26.66 -3.98 6.22
N HIS A 394 25.60 -3.38 5.65
CA HIS A 394 24.31 -3.28 6.34
C HIS A 394 23.16 -3.93 5.58
N PRO A 395 22.17 -4.51 6.26
CA PRO A 395 20.97 -4.98 5.59
C PRO A 395 20.25 -3.77 4.98
N LYS A 396 19.85 -3.90 3.72
CA LYS A 396 19.06 -2.90 3.01
C LYS A 396 17.74 -2.72 3.75
N SER A 397 17.55 -1.60 4.45
CA SER A 397 16.23 -1.23 5.03
C SER A 397 15.19 -1.40 3.94
N GLY A 398 14.14 -2.14 4.23
CA GLY A 398 13.17 -2.61 3.25
C GLY A 398 12.97 -1.60 2.12
N ARG A 399 13.40 -1.98 0.91
CA ARG A 399 12.56 -1.62 -0.23
C ARG A 399 11.17 -2.08 0.17
N SER A 400 10.16 -1.23 -0.06
CA SER A 400 8.78 -1.68 -0.24
C SER A 400 8.84 -3.08 -0.81
N PRO A 401 8.16 -4.09 -0.23
CA PRO A 401 8.09 -5.39 -0.87
C PRO A 401 7.81 -5.07 -2.33
N SER A 402 8.64 -5.59 -3.25
CA SER A 402 8.20 -5.68 -4.63
C SER A 402 6.80 -6.23 -4.48
N ARG A 403 5.79 -5.40 -4.77
CA ARG A 403 4.42 -5.84 -4.68
C ARG A 403 4.42 -6.97 -5.69
N LYS A 404 4.56 -8.21 -5.22
CA LYS A 404 3.75 -9.27 -5.78
C LYS A 404 2.37 -8.70 -5.56
N ARG A 405 1.88 -8.06 -6.63
CA ARG A 405 0.54 -7.55 -6.71
C ARG A 405 -0.28 -8.74 -6.28
N THR A 406 -0.88 -8.66 -5.09
CA THR A 406 -1.80 -9.69 -4.65
C THR A 406 -2.91 -9.57 -5.66
N GLU A 407 -2.89 -10.45 -6.66
CA GLU A 407 -3.89 -10.42 -7.71
C GLU A 407 -5.24 -10.52 -7.01
N PRO A 408 -6.23 -9.67 -7.37
CA PRO A 408 -7.56 -9.80 -6.83
C PRO A 408 -7.99 -11.26 -7.03
N PRO A 409 -8.55 -11.93 -6.00
CA PRO A 409 -8.93 -13.32 -6.13
C PRO A 409 -9.98 -13.46 -7.24
N LYS A 410 -9.79 -14.45 -8.13
CA LYS A 410 -10.78 -14.78 -9.16
C LYS A 410 -12.12 -15.08 -8.47
N PRO A 411 -13.20 -14.34 -8.78
CA PRO A 411 -14.50 -14.61 -8.17
C PRO A 411 -15.01 -15.98 -8.64
N ARG A 412 -15.73 -16.69 -7.76
CA ARG A 412 -16.32 -18.01 -8.09
C ARG A 412 -17.33 -17.95 -9.25
N ARG A 413 -17.96 -16.78 -9.46
CA ARG A 413 -18.86 -16.47 -10.57
C ARG A 413 -18.67 -15.02 -11.00
N PHE A 414 -18.74 -14.77 -12.30
CA PHE A 414 -18.70 -13.42 -12.87
C PHE A 414 -20.10 -12.79 -12.83
N GLY A 415 -20.29 -11.82 -11.95
CA GLY A 415 -21.53 -11.03 -11.89
C GLY A 415 -21.52 -9.87 -12.87
N VAL A 416 -22.65 -9.15 -12.97
CA VAL A 416 -22.81 -8.00 -13.89
C VAL A 416 -21.70 -6.96 -13.73
N ALA A 417 -21.35 -6.60 -12.49
CA ALA A 417 -20.30 -5.63 -12.21
C ALA A 417 -18.91 -6.12 -12.63
N THR A 418 -18.65 -7.43 -12.53
CA THR A 418 -17.39 -8.04 -12.98
C THR A 418 -17.30 -8.00 -14.50
N TRP A 419 -18.35 -8.44 -15.21
CA TRP A 419 -18.38 -8.38 -16.67
C TRP A 419 -18.33 -6.94 -17.20
N ALA A 420 -19.00 -6.00 -16.54
CA ALA A 420 -18.92 -4.58 -16.91
C ALA A 420 -17.50 -4.02 -16.74
N ALA A 421 -16.73 -4.51 -15.77
CA ALA A 421 -15.32 -4.16 -15.63
C ALA A 421 -14.45 -4.81 -16.74
N LEU A 422 -14.68 -6.09 -17.05
CA LEU A 422 -13.96 -6.83 -18.10
C LEU A 422 -14.26 -6.33 -19.52
N LEU A 423 -15.42 -5.73 -19.75
CA LEU A 423 -15.81 -5.18 -21.05
C LEU A 423 -15.47 -3.69 -21.22
N ARG A 424 -14.75 -3.08 -20.26
CA ARG A 424 -14.30 -1.69 -20.42
C ARG A 424 -13.37 -1.57 -21.62
N PRO A 425 -13.47 -0.48 -22.40
CA PRO A 425 -12.64 -0.28 -23.59
C PRO A 425 -11.13 -0.33 -23.32
N VAL A 426 -10.72 0.12 -22.13
CA VAL A 426 -9.34 0.16 -21.68
C VAL A 426 -9.26 -0.34 -20.24
N GLN A 427 -8.36 -1.29 -20.00
CA GLN A 427 -8.04 -1.82 -18.70
C GLN A 427 -6.54 -1.65 -18.45
N ASP A 428 -6.19 -0.85 -17.45
CA ASP A 428 -4.80 -0.62 -17.03
C ASP A 428 -4.46 -1.54 -15.86
N ASP A 429 -3.37 -2.29 -16.01
CA ASP A 429 -2.91 -3.37 -15.16
C ASP A 429 -4.09 -4.29 -14.75
N PRO A 430 -4.69 -5.09 -15.65
CA PRO A 430 -5.65 -6.12 -15.24
C PRO A 430 -4.96 -7.27 -14.47
N ALA A 431 -5.72 -8.06 -13.70
CA ALA A 431 -5.23 -9.29 -13.09
C ALA A 431 -5.12 -10.43 -14.13
N SER A 432 -4.26 -11.42 -13.90
CA SER A 432 -4.09 -12.56 -14.82
C SER A 432 -5.41 -13.21 -15.25
N TRP A 433 -6.30 -13.50 -14.30
CA TRP A 433 -7.60 -14.11 -14.60
C TRP A 433 -8.57 -13.19 -15.34
N GLU A 434 -8.42 -11.86 -15.23
CA GLU A 434 -9.22 -10.88 -15.98
C GLU A 434 -8.81 -10.92 -17.45
N VAL A 435 -7.50 -10.98 -17.72
CA VAL A 435 -6.94 -11.18 -19.06
C VAL A 435 -7.44 -12.49 -19.66
N ASP A 436 -7.36 -13.60 -18.92
CA ASP A 436 -7.84 -14.90 -19.38
C ASP A 436 -9.34 -14.91 -19.68
N ALA A 437 -10.15 -14.22 -18.88
CA ALA A 437 -11.60 -14.13 -19.10
C ALA A 437 -11.94 -13.33 -20.37
N VAL A 438 -11.24 -12.22 -20.63
CA VAL A 438 -11.41 -11.45 -21.87
C VAL A 438 -10.89 -12.23 -23.07
N ARG A 439 -9.77 -12.95 -22.92
CA ARG A 439 -9.19 -13.79 -23.97
C ARG A 439 -10.17 -14.89 -24.40
N ALA A 440 -10.85 -15.54 -23.44
CA ALA A 440 -11.90 -16.51 -23.75
C ALA A 440 -13.04 -15.90 -24.59
N LEU A 441 -13.51 -14.68 -24.25
CA LEU A 441 -14.51 -13.97 -25.07
C LEU A 441 -13.98 -13.63 -26.48
N ALA A 442 -12.69 -13.35 -26.61
CA ALA A 442 -12.05 -13.05 -27.88
C ALA A 442 -11.92 -14.31 -28.76
N GLU A 443 -11.60 -15.46 -28.16
CA GLU A 443 -11.57 -16.78 -28.80
C GLU A 443 -12.98 -17.20 -29.28
N GLU A 444 -14.03 -16.86 -28.52
CA GLU A 444 -15.42 -17.01 -28.93
C GLU A 444 -15.85 -15.98 -30.00
N GLY A 445 -15.00 -15.01 -30.33
CA GLY A 445 -15.24 -13.99 -31.35
C GLY A 445 -16.18 -12.86 -30.90
N LEU A 446 -16.58 -12.80 -29.63
CA LEU A 446 -17.50 -11.81 -29.08
C LEU A 446 -16.85 -10.44 -28.91
N VAL A 447 -15.56 -10.41 -28.63
CA VAL A 447 -14.78 -9.17 -28.47
C VAL A 447 -13.50 -9.22 -29.29
N GLU A 448 -12.99 -8.05 -29.65
CA GLU A 448 -11.60 -7.87 -30.06
C GLU A 448 -10.79 -7.51 -28.82
N MET A 449 -9.65 -8.18 -28.69
CA MET A 449 -8.70 -7.94 -27.62
C MET A 449 -7.35 -7.57 -28.22
N SER A 450 -6.70 -6.54 -27.67
CA SER A 450 -5.29 -6.29 -27.92
C SER A 450 -4.59 -5.95 -26.61
N GLU A 451 -3.38 -6.46 -26.44
CA GLU A 451 -2.55 -6.25 -25.28
C GLU A 451 -1.44 -5.26 -25.64
N HIS A 452 -1.17 -4.33 -24.74
CA HIS A 452 -0.19 -3.27 -24.93
C HIS A 452 0.64 -3.06 -23.66
N ALA A 453 1.87 -2.61 -23.83
CA ALA A 453 2.68 -2.02 -22.77
C ALA A 453 2.60 -0.49 -22.92
N VAL A 454 2.21 0.21 -21.85
CA VAL A 454 2.05 1.67 -21.86
C VAL A 454 2.93 2.35 -20.84
N PHE A 455 3.50 3.49 -21.19
CA PHE A 455 4.14 4.38 -20.22
C PHE A 455 3.80 5.84 -20.52
N ARG A 456 3.98 6.71 -19.52
CA ARG A 456 3.76 8.15 -19.66
C ARG A 456 5.10 8.86 -19.87
N CYS A 457 5.18 9.70 -20.89
CA CYS A 457 6.40 10.42 -21.28
C CYS A 457 6.99 11.27 -20.12
N GLY A 458 6.13 11.91 -19.32
CA GLY A 458 6.53 12.69 -18.14
C GLY A 458 6.42 11.93 -16.82
N ASP A 459 6.47 10.59 -16.81
CA ASP A 459 6.36 9.82 -15.57
C ASP A 459 7.54 10.16 -14.63
N PRO A 460 7.30 10.64 -13.40
CA PRO A 460 8.36 11.00 -12.45
C PRO A 460 9.16 9.80 -11.94
N ASN A 461 8.70 8.57 -12.19
CA ASN A 461 9.40 7.33 -11.88
C ASN A 461 10.37 6.90 -12.99
N LEU A 462 10.37 7.57 -14.15
CA LEU A 462 11.43 7.43 -15.13
C LEU A 462 12.77 7.83 -14.50
N ASN A 463 13.82 7.07 -14.80
CA ASN A 463 15.14 7.37 -14.29
C ASN A 463 15.55 8.79 -14.73
N ARG A 464 15.78 9.69 -13.77
CA ARG A 464 16.05 11.13 -13.99
C ARG A 464 17.20 11.42 -14.96
N ARG A 465 18.09 10.44 -15.21
CA ARG A 465 19.18 10.55 -16.19
C ARG A 465 18.70 10.53 -17.65
N HIS A 466 17.48 10.06 -17.94
CA HIS A 466 16.89 10.01 -19.29
C HIS A 466 15.74 11.00 -19.50
N LEU A 467 15.27 11.65 -18.43
CA LEU A 467 14.29 12.73 -18.51
C LEU A 467 14.99 14.00 -18.99
N ARG A 468 14.75 14.38 -20.25
CA ARG A 468 15.07 15.74 -20.72
C ARG A 468 14.05 16.73 -20.15
N ALA A 469 14.47 17.98 -19.94
CA ALA A 469 13.63 19.00 -19.28
C ALA A 469 12.29 19.26 -20.00
N ASP A 470 12.25 19.05 -21.32
CA ASP A 470 11.08 19.11 -22.20
C ASP A 470 10.03 17.99 -21.97
N THR A 471 10.43 16.87 -21.36
CA THR A 471 9.53 15.73 -21.09
C THR A 471 8.86 15.78 -19.71
N LEU A 472 9.38 16.58 -18.77
CA LEU A 472 8.92 16.61 -17.36
C LEU A 472 7.46 17.05 -17.18
N ASP A 473 6.96 17.90 -18.08
CA ASP A 473 5.57 18.36 -18.09
C ASP A 473 4.72 17.65 -19.17
N CYS A 474 5.27 16.64 -19.85
CA CYS A 474 4.58 15.97 -20.94
C CYS A 474 3.55 14.95 -20.43
N HIS A 475 2.30 15.09 -20.88
CA HIS A 475 1.20 14.14 -20.58
C HIS A 475 1.03 13.06 -21.65
N GLY A 476 1.92 12.98 -22.63
CA GLY A 476 1.86 11.98 -23.69
C GLY A 476 1.92 10.56 -23.15
N VAL A 477 1.05 9.70 -23.66
CA VAL A 477 1.04 8.27 -23.41
C VAL A 477 1.61 7.59 -24.64
N ILE A 478 2.60 6.73 -24.41
CA ILE A 478 3.17 5.90 -25.46
C ILE A 478 2.68 4.48 -25.22
N GLU A 479 2.12 3.91 -26.27
CA GLU A 479 1.47 2.60 -26.26
C GLU A 479 2.15 1.72 -27.30
N MET A 480 2.61 0.56 -26.84
CA MET A 480 3.42 -0.37 -27.61
C MET A 480 2.71 -1.73 -27.62
N PRO A 481 2.69 -2.47 -28.73
CA PRO A 481 2.15 -3.84 -28.75
C PRO A 481 2.84 -4.72 -27.70
N TYR A 482 2.06 -5.52 -26.99
CA TYR A 482 2.57 -6.48 -26.00
C TYR A 482 3.06 -7.75 -26.71
N GLY A 483 4.34 -8.11 -26.51
CA GLY A 483 4.88 -9.40 -26.94
C GLY A 483 5.47 -9.51 -28.36
N GLU A 484 5.86 -8.43 -29.04
CA GLU A 484 6.44 -8.55 -30.39
C GLU A 484 7.88 -9.10 -30.46
N ALA A 485 8.62 -9.31 -29.35
CA ALA A 485 10.05 -9.67 -29.42
C ALA A 485 10.53 -10.92 -28.65
N ASP A 486 9.87 -11.39 -27.58
CA ASP A 486 10.37 -12.56 -26.82
C ASP A 486 9.26 -13.33 -26.07
N PRO A 487 8.98 -14.61 -26.39
CA PRO A 487 8.02 -15.44 -25.66
C PRO A 487 8.41 -15.75 -24.21
N ALA A 488 9.70 -15.61 -23.84
CA ALA A 488 10.20 -15.90 -22.50
C ALA A 488 10.23 -14.69 -21.56
N ASP A 489 10.15 -13.47 -22.11
CA ASP A 489 10.02 -12.22 -21.38
C ASP A 489 9.04 -11.28 -22.11
N PRO A 490 7.73 -11.35 -21.79
CA PRO A 490 6.70 -10.60 -22.52
C PRO A 490 6.81 -9.07 -22.36
N TYR A 491 7.73 -8.59 -21.52
CA TYR A 491 8.02 -7.16 -21.31
C TYR A 491 9.22 -6.67 -22.12
N ARG A 492 9.95 -7.56 -22.80
CA ARG A 492 11.14 -7.21 -23.57
C ARG A 492 10.73 -6.68 -24.94
N GLN A 493 11.01 -5.40 -25.18
CA GLN A 493 10.98 -4.78 -26.51
C GLN A 493 12.38 -4.91 -27.13
N GLU A 494 12.50 -4.90 -28.46
CA GLU A 494 13.81 -4.80 -29.11
C GLU A 494 14.52 -3.51 -28.66
N ASP A 495 15.84 -3.59 -28.44
CA ASP A 495 16.61 -2.46 -27.91
C ASP A 495 16.55 -1.21 -28.81
N ASP A 496 16.30 -1.39 -30.11
CA ASP A 496 16.25 -0.34 -31.13
C ASP A 496 14.82 0.14 -31.49
N ALA A 497 13.77 -0.42 -30.86
CA ALA A 497 12.40 -0.02 -31.14
C ALA A 497 12.15 1.44 -30.74
N GLN A 498 11.69 2.26 -31.71
CA GLN A 498 11.49 3.69 -31.54
C GLN A 498 10.01 4.05 -31.43
N PHE A 499 9.65 4.77 -30.37
CA PHE A 499 8.30 5.26 -30.17
C PHE A 499 8.30 6.75 -29.88
N THR A 500 7.66 7.50 -30.77
CA THR A 500 7.58 8.96 -30.64
C THR A 500 6.39 9.34 -29.77
N CYS A 501 6.64 10.17 -28.76
CA CYS A 501 5.59 10.78 -27.97
C CYS A 501 4.75 11.70 -28.87
N GLY A 502 3.45 11.42 -29.05
CA GLY A 502 2.58 12.27 -29.86
C GLY A 502 2.30 13.67 -29.31
N VAL A 503 2.83 14.01 -28.11
CA VAL A 503 2.61 15.32 -27.46
C VAL A 503 3.85 16.21 -27.48
N CYS A 504 5.00 15.68 -27.07
CA CYS A 504 6.26 16.44 -27.08
C CYS A 504 7.22 16.01 -28.18
N GLU A 505 6.80 15.08 -29.05
CA GLU A 505 7.59 14.53 -30.17
C GLU A 505 8.89 13.85 -29.75
N HIS A 506 9.10 13.64 -28.45
CA HIS A 506 10.27 12.95 -27.94
C HIS A 506 10.27 11.48 -28.36
N VAL A 507 11.39 11.03 -28.95
CA VAL A 507 11.57 9.64 -29.35
C VAL A 507 12.09 8.82 -28.18
N TRP A 508 11.34 7.81 -27.78
CA TRP A 508 11.69 6.87 -26.73
C TRP A 508 12.20 5.56 -27.30
N TYR A 509 13.11 4.93 -26.56
CA TYR A 509 13.71 3.61 -26.86
C TYR A 509 13.40 2.67 -25.69
N PRO A 510 12.22 2.02 -25.67
CA PRO A 510 11.68 1.34 -24.48
C PRO A 510 12.51 0.14 -24.03
N GLY A 511 13.03 -0.67 -24.97
CA GLY A 511 13.94 -1.78 -24.69
C GLY A 511 15.22 -1.29 -24.01
N ARG A 512 15.83 -0.24 -24.56
CA ARG A 512 17.05 0.39 -24.04
C ARG A 512 16.89 1.03 -22.66
N TYR A 513 15.75 1.69 -22.42
CA TYR A 513 15.54 2.48 -21.20
C TYR A 513 14.86 1.72 -20.07
N ARG A 514 14.38 0.49 -20.31
CA ARG A 514 13.60 -0.32 -19.34
C ARG A 514 12.53 0.53 -18.66
N LEU A 515 11.71 1.18 -19.49
CA LEU A 515 10.72 2.15 -19.04
C LEU A 515 9.71 1.49 -18.08
N PRO A 516 9.19 2.22 -17.08
CA PRO A 516 8.15 1.71 -16.19
C PRO A 516 6.85 1.57 -16.99
N THR A 517 6.64 0.41 -17.59
CA THR A 517 5.45 0.11 -18.37
C THR A 517 4.35 -0.49 -17.49
N THR A 518 3.13 -0.06 -17.73
CA THR A 518 1.87 -0.63 -17.25
C THR A 518 1.33 -1.58 -18.33
N HIS A 519 0.79 -2.73 -17.95
CA HIS A 519 0.13 -3.62 -18.91
C HIS A 519 -1.26 -3.07 -19.20
N ARG A 520 -1.62 -2.89 -20.46
CA ARG A 520 -2.93 -2.39 -20.89
C ARG A 520 -3.61 -3.41 -21.77
N VAL A 521 -4.86 -3.71 -21.47
CA VAL A 521 -5.73 -4.51 -22.34
C VAL A 521 -6.80 -3.60 -22.93
N ARG A 522 -6.92 -3.61 -24.26
CA ARG A 522 -8.01 -2.97 -24.98
C ARG A 522 -9.03 -4.00 -25.39
N VAL A 523 -10.30 -3.70 -25.11
CA VAL A 523 -11.42 -4.59 -25.40
C VAL A 523 -12.45 -3.85 -26.24
N ARG A 524 -12.89 -4.46 -27.33
CA ARG A 524 -13.95 -3.90 -28.18
C ARG A 524 -14.98 -4.98 -28.49
N PRO A 525 -16.23 -4.88 -27.99
CA PRO A 525 -17.29 -5.79 -28.39
C PRO A 525 -17.50 -5.77 -29.91
N ARG A 526 -17.67 -6.95 -30.51
CA ARG A 526 -18.00 -7.13 -31.93
C ARG A 526 -19.52 -7.18 -32.09
N PRO A 527 -20.17 -6.10 -32.58
CA PRO A 527 -21.63 -6.00 -32.51
C PRO A 527 -22.35 -7.16 -33.20
N LEU A 528 -21.91 -7.55 -34.40
CA LEU A 528 -22.51 -8.65 -35.16
C LEU A 528 -22.29 -10.03 -34.53
N ALA A 529 -21.13 -10.27 -33.90
CA ALA A 529 -20.86 -11.53 -33.23
C ALA A 529 -21.68 -11.65 -31.94
N VAL A 530 -21.76 -10.57 -31.16
CA VAL A 530 -22.64 -10.46 -29.99
C VAL A 530 -24.09 -10.67 -30.38
N TRP A 531 -24.53 -10.08 -31.49
CA TRP A 531 -25.89 -10.25 -32.01
C TRP A 531 -26.24 -11.71 -32.28
N ARG A 532 -25.38 -12.42 -33.02
CA ARG A 532 -25.55 -13.85 -33.30
C ARG A 532 -25.57 -14.69 -32.03
N TYR A 533 -24.63 -14.44 -31.12
CA TYR A 533 -24.59 -15.11 -29.82
C TYR A 533 -25.89 -14.94 -29.02
N LEU A 534 -26.47 -13.74 -29.01
CA LEU A 534 -27.74 -13.47 -28.33
C LEU A 534 -28.90 -14.27 -28.93
N LEU A 535 -29.01 -14.30 -30.27
CA LEU A 535 -30.04 -15.06 -30.96
C LEU A 535 -29.88 -16.57 -30.74
N ASP A 536 -28.65 -17.09 -30.80
CA ASP A 536 -28.36 -18.50 -30.57
C ASP A 536 -28.65 -18.94 -29.13
N GLU A 537 -28.34 -18.10 -28.14
CA GLU A 537 -28.70 -18.35 -26.74
C GLU A 537 -30.22 -18.32 -26.51
N LEU A 538 -30.94 -17.37 -27.13
CA LEU A 538 -32.40 -17.30 -27.05
C LEU A 538 -33.06 -18.52 -27.70
N ALA A 539 -32.59 -18.93 -28.88
CA ALA A 539 -33.06 -20.13 -29.57
C ALA A 539 -32.83 -21.40 -28.71
N ARG A 540 -31.66 -21.53 -28.07
CA ARG A 540 -31.38 -22.64 -27.12
C ARG A 540 -32.29 -22.65 -25.89
N LYS A 541 -32.93 -21.52 -25.55
CA LYS A 541 -33.95 -21.42 -24.49
C LYS A 541 -35.39 -21.53 -25.02
N GLY A 542 -35.57 -21.85 -26.31
CA GLY A 542 -36.87 -22.02 -26.95
C GLY A 542 -37.58 -20.70 -27.31
N ALA A 543 -36.84 -19.59 -27.35
CA ALA A 543 -37.34 -18.29 -27.82
C ALA A 543 -36.78 -18.02 -29.22
N GLU A 544 -37.57 -18.28 -30.25
CA GLU A 544 -37.18 -18.06 -31.65
C GLU A 544 -37.43 -16.61 -32.05
N PHE A 545 -36.36 -15.88 -32.33
CA PHE A 545 -36.38 -14.53 -32.90
C PHE A 545 -35.76 -14.59 -34.30
N GLN A 546 -36.46 -14.02 -35.28
CA GLN A 546 -36.01 -13.88 -36.66
C GLN A 546 -35.46 -12.47 -36.87
N GLU A 547 -34.28 -12.38 -37.50
CA GLU A 547 -33.66 -11.10 -37.82
C GLU A 547 -34.48 -10.37 -38.89
N GLU A 548 -34.88 -9.14 -38.58
CA GLU A 548 -35.62 -8.26 -39.49
C GLU A 548 -34.66 -7.35 -40.27
N ALA A 549 -33.68 -6.81 -39.56
CA ALA A 549 -32.66 -5.89 -40.02
C ALA A 549 -31.42 -6.02 -39.12
N PRO A 550 -30.24 -5.50 -39.53
CA PRO A 550 -29.04 -5.57 -38.69
C PRO A 550 -29.29 -5.03 -37.28
N GLY A 551 -29.11 -5.87 -36.27
CA GLY A 551 -29.33 -5.51 -34.86
C GLY A 551 -30.81 -5.38 -34.45
N VAL A 552 -31.76 -5.86 -35.26
CA VAL A 552 -33.19 -5.89 -34.94
C VAL A 552 -33.75 -7.28 -35.26
N ALA A 553 -34.37 -7.92 -34.28
CA ALA A 553 -35.06 -9.20 -34.47
C ALA A 553 -36.45 -9.17 -33.84
N PHE A 554 -37.38 -9.92 -34.42
CA PHE A 554 -38.73 -10.11 -33.89
C PHE A 554 -39.05 -11.59 -33.69
N GLY A 555 -39.87 -11.90 -32.70
CA GLY A 555 -40.25 -13.27 -32.39
C GLY A 555 -41.59 -13.33 -31.67
N LEU A 556 -42.14 -14.54 -31.55
CA LEU A 556 -43.32 -14.75 -30.72
C LEU A 556 -42.90 -15.05 -29.29
N TYR A 557 -43.22 -14.14 -28.38
CA TYR A 557 -43.00 -14.33 -26.94
C TYR A 557 -44.34 -14.26 -26.21
N ARG A 558 -44.74 -15.36 -25.55
CA ARG A 558 -46.04 -15.50 -24.86
C ARG A 558 -47.25 -15.12 -25.73
N GLY A 559 -47.22 -15.48 -27.01
CA GLY A 559 -48.31 -15.23 -27.96
C GLY A 559 -48.41 -13.79 -28.49
N ARG A 560 -47.43 -12.92 -28.19
CA ARG A 560 -47.32 -11.57 -28.75
C ARG A 560 -46.04 -11.46 -29.57
N VAL A 561 -46.06 -10.63 -30.61
CA VAL A 561 -44.85 -10.24 -31.34
C VAL A 561 -44.01 -9.37 -30.41
N ALA A 562 -42.77 -9.78 -30.15
CA ALA A 562 -41.80 -9.09 -29.34
C ALA A 562 -40.56 -8.74 -30.17
N TYR A 563 -39.87 -7.67 -29.79
CA TYR A 563 -38.69 -7.18 -30.51
C TYR A 563 -37.45 -7.16 -29.62
N LEU A 564 -36.31 -7.53 -30.20
CA LEU A 564 -34.99 -7.39 -29.63
C LEU A 564 -34.22 -6.37 -30.47
N VAL A 565 -33.57 -5.41 -29.82
CA VAL A 565 -32.84 -4.33 -30.51
C VAL A 565 -31.45 -4.18 -29.92
N LEU A 566 -30.40 -4.32 -30.73
CA LEU A 566 -29.02 -4.10 -30.34
C LEU A 566 -28.62 -2.64 -30.56
N LEU A 567 -28.36 -1.92 -29.47
CA LEU A 567 -27.95 -0.52 -29.50
C LEU A 567 -26.55 -0.39 -30.10
N GLY A 568 -26.44 0.50 -31.10
CA GLY A 568 -25.21 0.75 -31.86
C GLY A 568 -25.05 -0.08 -33.13
N THR A 569 -26.02 -0.96 -33.46
CA THR A 569 -26.11 -1.66 -34.76
C THR A 569 -27.44 -1.41 -35.45
N ALA A 570 -28.54 -1.34 -34.69
CA ALA A 570 -29.84 -1.00 -35.26
C ALA A 570 -29.82 0.43 -35.86
N GLU A 571 -30.29 0.55 -37.09
CA GLU A 571 -30.44 1.83 -37.82
C GLU A 571 -31.91 2.30 -37.90
N ASP A 572 -32.86 1.46 -37.45
CA ASP A 572 -34.29 1.77 -37.48
C ASP A 572 -34.65 2.78 -36.38
N GLU A 573 -34.78 4.06 -36.76
CA GLU A 573 -35.09 5.17 -35.86
C GLU A 573 -36.38 4.94 -35.06
N GLN A 574 -37.40 4.26 -35.63
CA GLN A 574 -38.65 3.99 -34.93
C GLN A 574 -38.44 3.00 -33.79
N LYS A 575 -37.66 1.94 -34.01
CA LYS A 575 -37.36 0.91 -33.00
C LYS A 575 -36.32 1.35 -31.97
N LEU A 576 -35.62 2.46 -32.24
CA LEU A 576 -34.74 3.16 -31.31
C LEU A 576 -35.48 4.21 -30.45
N ASP A 577 -36.75 4.50 -30.72
CA ASP A 577 -37.57 5.38 -29.88
C ASP A 577 -38.10 4.60 -28.65
N PRO A 578 -37.82 5.05 -27.40
CA PRO A 578 -38.41 4.45 -26.20
C PRO A 578 -39.94 4.34 -26.24
N ALA A 579 -40.63 5.26 -26.94
CA ALA A 579 -42.08 5.25 -27.11
C ALA A 579 -42.59 3.99 -27.85
N TRP A 580 -41.75 3.36 -28.68
CA TRP A 580 -42.06 2.11 -29.38
C TRP A 580 -42.47 0.97 -28.42
N SER A 581 -41.88 0.96 -27.22
CA SER A 581 -42.16 -0.02 -26.17
C SER A 581 -43.59 -0.01 -25.64
N ALA A 582 -44.31 1.09 -25.86
CA ALA A 582 -45.71 1.23 -25.48
C ALA A 582 -46.64 0.40 -26.38
N ALA A 583 -46.25 0.18 -27.64
CA ALA A 583 -47.03 -0.58 -28.61
C ALA A 583 -46.60 -2.06 -28.69
N HIS A 584 -45.32 -2.35 -28.42
CA HIS A 584 -44.76 -3.69 -28.55
C HIS A 584 -43.86 -4.06 -27.36
N PRO A 585 -43.90 -5.31 -26.86
CA PRO A 585 -42.86 -5.82 -25.96
C PRO A 585 -41.50 -5.72 -26.65
N CYS A 586 -40.59 -4.92 -26.08
CA CYS A 586 -39.26 -4.75 -26.63
C CYS A 586 -38.19 -4.81 -25.54
N CYS A 587 -37.01 -5.30 -25.91
CA CYS A 587 -35.82 -5.27 -25.09
C CYS A 587 -34.66 -4.68 -25.90
N TRP A 588 -34.03 -3.66 -25.33
CA TRP A 588 -32.81 -3.10 -25.89
C TRP A 588 -31.60 -3.74 -25.24
N VAL A 589 -30.62 -4.14 -26.05
CA VAL A 589 -29.34 -4.68 -25.57
C VAL A 589 -28.26 -3.65 -25.82
N ALA A 590 -27.62 -3.15 -24.76
CA ALA A 590 -26.50 -2.23 -24.85
C ALA A 590 -25.17 -2.99 -24.83
N LEU A 591 -24.27 -2.69 -25.78
CA LEU A 591 -22.91 -3.23 -25.78
C LEU A 591 -22.02 -2.67 -24.65
N GLY A 592 -22.40 -1.52 -24.08
CA GLY A 592 -21.71 -0.85 -22.98
C GLY A 592 -22.69 -0.45 -21.87
N ASP A 593 -22.48 0.72 -21.27
CA ASP A 593 -23.37 1.22 -20.21
C ASP A 593 -24.80 1.43 -20.74
N ALA A 594 -25.78 1.05 -19.91
CA ALA A 594 -27.19 1.24 -20.22
C ALA A 594 -27.48 2.74 -20.37
N GLN A 595 -28.11 3.13 -21.47
CA GLN A 595 -28.50 4.53 -21.64
C GLN A 595 -29.74 4.82 -20.78
N PRO A 596 -29.75 5.90 -19.98
CA PRO A 596 -30.87 6.23 -19.10
C PRO A 596 -32.22 6.32 -19.82
N ARG A 597 -32.23 6.68 -21.11
CA ARG A 597 -33.44 6.79 -21.94
C ARG A 597 -34.15 5.45 -22.23
N TYR A 598 -33.50 4.30 -22.02
CA TYR A 598 -34.07 2.96 -22.27
C TYR A 598 -34.26 2.15 -20.98
N ALA A 599 -33.92 2.72 -19.82
CA ALA A 599 -34.09 2.24 -18.44
C ALA A 599 -34.43 0.73 -18.25
N ASP A 600 -35.59 0.44 -17.67
CA ASP A 600 -36.09 -0.86 -17.21
C ASP A 600 -36.26 -1.92 -18.31
N ARG A 601 -36.17 -1.51 -19.58
CA ARG A 601 -36.24 -2.40 -20.75
C ARG A 601 -34.89 -2.55 -21.48
N CYS A 602 -33.83 -1.94 -20.95
CA CYS A 602 -32.48 -2.04 -21.48
C CYS A 602 -31.62 -2.97 -20.62
N VAL A 603 -31.02 -3.97 -21.25
CA VAL A 603 -30.07 -4.88 -20.62
C VAL A 603 -28.69 -4.66 -21.22
N THR A 604 -27.63 -4.71 -20.39
CA THR A 604 -26.26 -4.59 -20.89
C THR A 604 -25.74 -5.96 -21.30
N LEU A 605 -24.76 -6.01 -22.22
CA LEU A 605 -24.03 -7.23 -22.55
C LEU A 605 -23.45 -7.88 -21.28
N ALA A 606 -22.96 -7.08 -20.34
CA ALA A 606 -22.49 -7.56 -19.04
C ALA A 606 -23.58 -8.29 -18.23
N ALA A 607 -24.83 -7.82 -18.26
CA ALA A 607 -25.95 -8.49 -17.61
C ALA A 607 -26.28 -9.82 -18.31
N VAL A 608 -26.24 -9.85 -19.64
CA VAL A 608 -26.48 -11.07 -20.40
C VAL A 608 -25.38 -12.12 -20.17
N LEU A 609 -24.11 -11.73 -20.08
CA LEU A 609 -23.01 -12.65 -19.77
C LEU A 609 -23.05 -13.15 -18.31
N ALA A 610 -23.59 -12.36 -17.37
CA ALA A 610 -23.71 -12.76 -15.96
C ALA A 610 -24.89 -13.74 -15.73
N ASP A 611 -26.06 -13.35 -16.20
CA ASP A 611 -27.34 -13.96 -15.83
C ASP A 611 -27.99 -14.74 -16.99
N GLY A 612 -27.33 -14.77 -18.14
CA GLY A 612 -27.80 -15.38 -19.39
C GLY A 612 -28.96 -14.61 -20.03
N VAL A 613 -29.59 -15.18 -21.04
CA VAL A 613 -30.75 -14.57 -21.72
C VAL A 613 -32.00 -14.43 -20.85
N LYS A 614 -31.97 -14.86 -19.58
CA LYS A 614 -33.06 -14.65 -18.63
C LYS A 614 -33.35 -13.16 -18.41
N VAL A 615 -32.32 -12.31 -18.37
CA VAL A 615 -32.51 -10.86 -18.21
C VAL A 615 -33.21 -10.24 -19.42
N VAL A 616 -32.95 -10.76 -20.62
CA VAL A 616 -33.65 -10.35 -21.85
C VAL A 616 -35.13 -10.72 -21.74
N THR A 617 -35.44 -11.95 -21.35
CA THR A 617 -36.84 -12.40 -21.19
C THR A 617 -37.58 -11.68 -20.07
N GLN A 618 -36.88 -11.21 -19.02
CA GLN A 618 -37.47 -10.40 -17.94
C GLN A 618 -37.79 -8.99 -18.41
N ALA A 619 -36.88 -8.34 -19.15
CA ALA A 619 -37.12 -7.03 -19.75
C ALA A 619 -38.33 -7.05 -20.71
N LEU A 620 -38.52 -8.16 -21.45
CA LEU A 620 -39.69 -8.38 -22.30
C LEU A 620 -41.01 -8.57 -21.52
N THR A 621 -40.97 -8.84 -20.21
CA THR A 621 -42.16 -9.05 -19.36
C THR A 621 -42.58 -7.84 -18.52
N VAL A 622 -41.88 -6.71 -18.62
CA VAL A 622 -42.24 -5.50 -17.85
C VAL A 622 -43.56 -4.93 -18.40
N ASP A 623 -44.68 -5.42 -17.87
CA ASP A 623 -46.04 -4.96 -18.20
C ASP A 623 -46.21 -3.49 -17.83
N GLY A 624 -46.30 -2.64 -18.84
CA GLY A 624 -46.81 -1.27 -18.67
C GLY A 624 -48.31 -1.34 -18.45
N SER A 625 -48.75 -1.11 -17.22
CA SER A 625 -50.13 -0.73 -16.94
C SER A 625 -50.46 0.51 -17.78
N ILE A 626 -51.39 0.38 -18.70
CA ILE A 626 -52.02 1.51 -19.40
C ILE A 626 -52.73 2.35 -18.34
N ALA A 627 -52.14 3.49 -17.99
CA ALA A 627 -52.79 4.55 -17.24
C ALA A 627 -52.55 5.86 -17.99
N GLY A 628 -53.62 6.35 -18.63
CA GLY A 628 -53.59 7.60 -19.36
C GLY A 628 -53.43 8.80 -18.44
N ALA A 629 -52.71 9.81 -18.91
CA ALA A 629 -52.96 11.20 -18.58
C ALA A 629 -52.29 12.08 -19.65
N ALA A 630 -53.10 12.97 -20.22
CA ALA A 630 -52.70 14.05 -21.10
C ALA A 630 -51.67 14.98 -20.45
N TYR A 631 -50.90 15.73 -21.26
CA TYR A 631 -50.78 17.20 -21.27
C TYR A 631 -49.49 17.70 -21.98
N PRO A 632 -49.35 19.01 -22.31
CA PRO A 632 -49.17 19.47 -23.68
C PRO A 632 -47.77 20.06 -23.97
N VAL A 633 -47.60 20.45 -25.23
CA VAL A 633 -46.51 21.26 -25.80
C VAL A 633 -46.27 22.56 -25.01
N PRO A 634 -45.01 22.95 -24.70
CA PRO A 634 -44.69 24.33 -24.37
C PRO A 634 -44.12 25.10 -25.57
N ALA A 635 -44.63 26.32 -25.70
CA ALA A 635 -44.30 27.32 -26.70
C ALA A 635 -43.02 28.11 -26.38
N VAL A 636 -42.42 28.61 -27.46
CA VAL A 636 -41.64 29.85 -27.66
C VAL A 636 -41.24 30.64 -26.41
N ALA A 637 -39.92 30.73 -26.20
CA ALA A 637 -39.31 31.61 -25.20
C ALA A 637 -39.40 33.09 -25.62
N ALA A 638 -39.88 33.93 -24.71
CA ALA A 638 -39.71 35.38 -24.71
C ALA A 638 -38.48 35.76 -23.86
N THR A 639 -37.66 36.68 -24.38
CA THR A 639 -36.58 37.36 -23.66
C THR A 639 -37.14 38.31 -22.60
N PRO A 640 -36.43 38.49 -21.46
CA PRO A 640 -36.43 39.81 -20.84
C PRO A 640 -35.04 40.34 -20.50
N SER A 641 -35.08 41.66 -20.35
CA SER A 641 -34.00 42.63 -20.35
C SER A 641 -33.16 42.66 -19.07
N VAL A 642 -31.97 43.24 -19.24
CA VAL A 642 -30.95 43.54 -18.24
C VAL A 642 -31.45 44.55 -17.21
N VAL A 643 -31.40 44.19 -15.93
CA VAL A 643 -31.47 45.11 -14.79
C VAL A 643 -30.14 44.98 -14.05
N ALA A 644 -29.41 46.08 -13.92
CA ALA A 644 -28.16 46.16 -13.18
C ALA A 644 -28.45 46.07 -11.67
N GLU A 645 -27.86 45.06 -11.02
CA GLU A 645 -27.89 44.87 -9.58
C GLU A 645 -26.67 45.54 -8.90
N PRO A 646 -26.80 45.95 -7.62
CA PRO A 646 -25.81 46.74 -6.90
C PRO A 646 -24.51 45.96 -6.67
N GLU A 647 -23.38 46.68 -6.58
CA GLU A 647 -22.05 46.12 -6.33
C GLU A 647 -22.06 45.19 -5.10
N ARG A 648 -22.05 43.88 -5.39
CA ARG A 648 -21.93 42.82 -4.40
C ARG A 648 -20.50 42.86 -3.83
N PRO A 649 -20.29 42.59 -2.53
CA PRO A 649 -18.94 42.39 -2.01
C PRO A 649 -18.24 41.32 -2.84
N ALA A 650 -16.96 41.54 -3.19
CA ALA A 650 -16.18 40.65 -4.04
C ALA A 650 -16.30 39.21 -3.51
N ARG A 651 -17.12 38.39 -4.19
CA ARG A 651 -17.34 37.01 -3.80
C ARG A 651 -16.04 36.25 -4.06
N ARG A 652 -15.57 35.55 -3.03
CA ARG A 652 -14.38 34.71 -3.05
C ARG A 652 -14.81 33.31 -3.52
N TYR A 653 -14.08 32.73 -4.46
CA TYR A 653 -14.46 31.50 -5.14
C TYR A 653 -13.61 30.32 -4.65
N ILE A 654 -14.27 29.34 -4.03
CA ILE A 654 -13.67 28.04 -3.73
C ILE A 654 -14.09 27.09 -4.85
N THR A 655 -13.13 26.63 -5.65
CA THR A 655 -13.40 25.71 -6.76
C THR A 655 -12.65 24.40 -6.59
N ARG A 656 -13.19 23.34 -7.18
CA ARG A 656 -12.52 22.05 -7.30
C ARG A 656 -12.38 21.68 -8.77
N ASP A 657 -11.20 21.16 -9.10
CA ASP A 657 -10.90 20.49 -10.37
C ASP A 657 -10.08 19.21 -10.12
N ASP A 658 -9.69 18.53 -11.19
CA ASP A 658 -8.90 17.29 -11.13
C ASP A 658 -7.49 17.50 -10.53
N LYS A 659 -7.00 18.74 -10.52
CA LYS A 659 -5.67 19.11 -10.02
C LYS A 659 -5.69 19.50 -8.55
N GLY A 660 -6.81 19.97 -8.00
CA GLY A 660 -6.84 20.53 -6.65
C GLY A 660 -8.14 21.18 -6.19
N ILE A 661 -8.06 21.69 -4.97
CA ILE A 661 -9.03 22.64 -4.41
C ILE A 661 -8.34 24.00 -4.41
N TRP A 662 -9.03 25.01 -4.93
CA TRP A 662 -8.51 26.34 -5.18
C TRP A 662 -9.36 27.38 -4.46
N LEU A 663 -8.73 28.46 -4.01
CA LEU A 663 -9.38 29.66 -3.49
C LEU A 663 -8.84 30.86 -4.27
N ASP A 664 -9.69 31.46 -5.10
CA ASP A 664 -9.33 32.55 -6.02
C ASP A 664 -8.07 32.25 -6.85
N GLY A 665 -7.97 31.04 -7.39
CA GLY A 665 -6.81 30.60 -8.17
C GLY A 665 -5.59 30.19 -7.34
N ASN A 666 -5.61 30.34 -6.01
CA ASN A 666 -4.56 29.82 -5.12
C ASN A 666 -4.85 28.38 -4.71
N LYS A 667 -3.89 27.48 -4.95
CA LYS A 667 -4.06 26.05 -4.62
C LYS A 667 -4.03 25.82 -3.11
N LEU A 668 -5.19 25.49 -2.53
CA LEU A 668 -5.33 25.14 -1.12
C LEU A 668 -4.91 23.70 -0.85
N ALA A 669 -5.35 22.77 -1.69
CA ALA A 669 -5.07 21.35 -1.51
C ALA A 669 -4.92 20.61 -2.84
N ARG A 670 -4.23 19.46 -2.82
CA ARG A 670 -4.24 18.51 -3.95
C ARG A 670 -5.63 17.89 -4.06
N SER A 671 -6.04 17.47 -5.26
CA SER A 671 -7.34 16.81 -5.49
C SER A 671 -7.52 15.55 -4.63
N THR A 672 -6.40 14.91 -4.27
CA THR A 672 -6.33 13.76 -3.35
C THR A 672 -6.56 14.10 -1.87
N ALA A 673 -6.75 15.36 -1.50
CA ALA A 673 -7.02 15.80 -0.12
C ALA A 673 -8.52 15.67 0.21
N GLU A 674 -9.04 14.46 0.09
CA GLU A 674 -10.47 14.13 0.09
C GLU A 674 -11.22 14.61 1.32
N GLY A 675 -10.58 14.60 2.50
CA GLY A 675 -11.21 15.12 3.70
C GLY A 675 -11.58 16.60 3.60
N VAL A 676 -10.74 17.40 2.96
CA VAL A 676 -11.00 18.84 2.74
C VAL A 676 -12.12 19.03 1.71
N GLY A 677 -12.12 18.22 0.64
CA GLY A 677 -13.17 18.25 -0.37
C GLY A 677 -14.53 17.80 0.15
N MET A 678 -14.56 16.73 0.95
CA MET A 678 -15.76 16.23 1.63
C MET A 678 -16.32 17.26 2.62
N ALA A 679 -15.46 17.88 3.42
CA ALA A 679 -15.91 18.90 4.36
C ALA A 679 -16.53 20.12 3.68
N LEU A 680 -15.96 20.57 2.55
CA LEU A 680 -16.53 21.64 1.73
C LEU A 680 -17.84 21.22 1.06
N ALA A 681 -17.94 19.98 0.56
CA ALA A 681 -19.17 19.44 0.00
C ALA A 681 -20.31 19.35 1.04
N LEU A 682 -19.99 18.94 2.28
CA LEU A 682 -20.96 18.87 3.38
C LEU A 682 -21.47 20.25 3.80
N LEU A 683 -20.58 21.23 3.89
CA LEU A 683 -20.97 22.61 4.20
C LEU A 683 -21.79 23.23 3.06
N HIS A 684 -21.43 22.94 1.81
CA HIS A 684 -22.15 23.43 0.64
C HIS A 684 -23.56 22.83 0.57
N HIS A 685 -23.68 21.53 0.76
CA HIS A 685 -24.97 20.83 0.78
C HIS A 685 -25.84 21.26 1.96
N ALA A 686 -25.27 21.42 3.16
CA ALA A 686 -25.99 21.95 4.32
C ALA A 686 -26.56 23.36 4.05
N ALA A 687 -25.83 24.21 3.33
CA ALA A 687 -26.26 25.54 2.97
C ALA A 687 -27.34 25.57 1.86
N GLN A 688 -27.52 24.48 1.10
CA GLN A 688 -28.57 24.33 0.11
C GLN A 688 -29.89 23.79 0.70
N LEU A 689 -29.81 22.97 1.75
CA LEU A 689 -30.97 22.36 2.41
C LEU A 689 -31.73 23.31 3.34
N ASP A 690 -31.04 24.27 3.97
CA ASP A 690 -31.67 25.35 4.69
C ASP A 690 -31.86 26.52 3.71
N ASP A 691 -33.09 27.02 3.51
CA ASP A 691 -33.50 28.11 2.58
C ASP A 691 -32.67 29.42 2.68
N GLY A 692 -31.37 29.37 2.34
CA GLY A 692 -30.41 30.46 2.45
C GLY A 692 -30.03 30.89 3.88
N VAL A 693 -30.58 30.28 4.94
CA VAL A 693 -30.29 30.71 6.32
C VAL A 693 -28.97 30.09 6.80
N ARG A 694 -27.96 30.94 7.02
CA ARG A 694 -26.58 30.60 7.45
C ARG A 694 -26.48 30.04 8.87
N GLN A 695 -27.14 28.94 9.16
CA GLN A 695 -27.10 28.28 10.46
C GLN A 695 -25.75 27.57 10.68
N ARG A 696 -25.21 27.63 11.90
CA ARG A 696 -23.99 26.90 12.27
C ARG A 696 -24.32 25.41 12.46
N ARG A 697 -23.47 24.50 11.97
CA ARG A 697 -23.65 23.04 12.09
C ARG A 697 -22.47 22.39 12.82
N THR A 698 -22.74 21.58 13.84
CA THR A 698 -21.68 20.83 14.55
C THR A 698 -21.09 19.74 13.65
N GLY A 699 -19.90 19.22 13.99
CA GLY A 699 -19.29 18.12 13.24
C GLY A 699 -20.20 16.89 13.20
N ARG A 700 -20.95 16.63 14.28
CA ARG A 700 -21.99 15.60 14.35
C ARG A 700 -23.13 15.80 13.35
N ARG A 701 -23.70 17.01 13.27
CA ARG A 701 -24.78 17.31 12.31
C ARG A 701 -24.31 17.21 10.86
N LEU A 702 -23.07 17.64 10.58
CA LEU A 702 -22.49 17.49 9.24
C LEU A 702 -22.23 16.03 8.88
N ALA A 703 -21.84 15.20 9.84
CA ALA A 703 -21.74 13.75 9.66
C ALA A 703 -23.11 13.13 9.34
N GLU A 704 -24.17 13.51 10.07
CA GLU A 704 -25.53 13.02 9.86
C GLU A 704 -26.06 13.29 8.44
N LEU A 705 -25.66 14.41 7.81
CA LEU A 705 -26.02 14.75 6.42
C LEU A 705 -25.49 13.77 5.37
N THR A 706 -24.51 12.94 5.72
CA THR A 706 -23.99 11.90 4.81
C THR A 706 -24.89 10.65 4.76
N GLY A 707 -25.82 10.49 5.70
CA GLY A 707 -26.64 9.29 5.84
C GLY A 707 -25.86 8.02 6.18
N THR A 708 -24.55 8.13 6.51
CA THR A 708 -23.66 6.98 6.74
C THR A 708 -23.12 6.99 8.17
N SER A 709 -23.14 5.83 8.85
CA SER A 709 -22.60 5.68 10.22
C SER A 709 -21.07 5.74 10.31
N GLU A 710 -20.38 5.79 9.16
CA GLU A 710 -18.92 5.68 9.07
C GLU A 710 -18.18 7.02 9.16
N ILE A 711 -18.84 8.13 8.85
CA ILE A 711 -18.25 9.47 8.94
C ILE A 711 -18.56 10.03 10.33
N GLY A 712 -17.60 9.92 11.26
CA GLY A 712 -17.76 10.45 12.62
C GLY A 712 -17.47 11.95 12.75
N GLU A 713 -18.07 12.59 13.76
CA GLU A 713 -17.85 14.01 14.12
C GLU A 713 -16.37 14.40 14.24
N VAL A 714 -15.55 13.49 14.76
CA VAL A 714 -14.10 13.68 14.94
C VAL A 714 -13.38 13.83 13.59
N LEU A 715 -13.81 13.09 12.56
CA LEU A 715 -13.25 13.17 11.21
C LEU A 715 -13.57 14.50 10.56
N VAL A 716 -14.84 14.94 10.67
CA VAL A 716 -15.28 16.24 10.16
C VAL A 716 -14.47 17.36 10.81
N THR A 717 -14.28 17.32 12.13
CA THR A 717 -13.49 18.31 12.87
C THR A 717 -12.01 18.36 12.44
N SER A 718 -11.41 17.19 12.17
CA SER A 718 -10.06 17.08 11.63
C SER A 718 -9.93 17.68 10.22
N TRP A 719 -10.92 17.48 9.36
CA TRP A 719 -10.92 18.02 8.00
C TRP A 719 -11.00 19.55 8.00
N MET A 720 -11.86 20.10 8.85
CA MET A 720 -12.05 21.54 9.01
C MET A 720 -10.80 22.23 9.56
N SER A 721 -10.12 21.59 10.50
CA SER A 721 -8.84 22.09 11.03
C SER A 721 -7.74 22.13 9.96
N ARG A 722 -7.69 21.12 9.07
CA ARG A 722 -6.75 21.06 7.94
C ARG A 722 -7.01 22.14 6.91
N LEU A 723 -8.27 22.39 6.58
CA LEU A 723 -8.66 23.45 5.66
C LEU A 723 -8.20 24.82 6.17
N ARG A 724 -8.43 25.15 7.45
CA ARG A 724 -7.94 26.40 8.04
C ARG A 724 -6.43 26.55 7.98
N ALA A 725 -5.70 25.50 8.34
CA ALA A 725 -4.24 25.52 8.30
C ALA A 725 -3.73 25.73 6.86
N ALA A 726 -4.40 25.14 5.87
CA ALA A 726 -4.07 25.36 4.47
C ALA A 726 -4.31 26.80 4.03
N ILE A 727 -5.45 27.41 4.41
CA ILE A 727 -5.76 28.81 4.09
C ILE A 727 -4.75 29.76 4.73
N ARG A 728 -4.48 29.63 6.04
CA ARG A 728 -3.48 30.46 6.73
C ARG A 728 -2.09 30.38 6.10
N LYS A 729 -1.74 29.22 5.55
CA LYS A 729 -0.44 28.97 4.92
C LYS A 729 -0.37 29.47 3.48
N LYS A 730 -1.48 29.42 2.74
CA LYS A 730 -1.51 29.66 1.29
C LYS A 730 -2.05 31.02 0.90
N VAL A 731 -2.76 31.67 1.81
CA VAL A 731 -3.31 33.02 1.69
C VAL A 731 -2.96 33.77 2.99
N SER A 732 -1.65 33.95 3.20
CA SER A 732 -1.09 34.51 4.45
C SER A 732 -1.22 36.04 4.56
N ASP A 733 -1.54 36.68 3.46
CA ASP A 733 -1.79 38.12 3.27
C ASP A 733 -3.13 38.58 3.87
N GLU A 734 -4.05 37.67 4.18
CA GLU A 734 -5.33 37.97 4.82
C GLU A 734 -5.52 37.15 6.13
N PRO A 735 -4.94 37.59 7.27
CA PRO A 735 -4.87 36.79 8.49
C PRO A 735 -6.22 36.43 9.14
N GLY A 736 -7.32 37.08 8.76
CA GLY A 736 -8.69 36.76 9.20
C GLY A 736 -9.48 35.84 8.26
N LEU A 737 -8.96 35.55 7.05
CA LEU A 737 -9.70 34.83 6.01
C LEU A 737 -10.00 33.37 6.43
N ALA A 738 -9.06 32.71 7.09
CA ALA A 738 -9.24 31.32 7.55
C ALA A 738 -10.38 31.17 8.57
N ASP A 739 -10.65 32.21 9.34
CA ASP A 739 -11.74 32.23 10.33
C ASP A 739 -13.08 32.64 9.68
N GLN A 740 -13.04 33.24 8.49
CA GLN A 740 -14.21 33.54 7.65
C GLN A 740 -14.59 32.39 6.70
N VAL A 741 -13.63 31.63 6.16
CA VAL A 741 -13.90 30.45 5.31
C VAL A 741 -14.59 29.36 6.13
N VAL A 742 -14.19 29.23 7.40
CA VAL A 742 -14.86 28.36 8.36
C VAL A 742 -14.86 29.07 9.69
N ASP A 743 -16.03 29.41 10.22
CA ASP A 743 -16.19 29.97 11.57
C ASP A 743 -16.35 28.81 12.58
N HIS A 744 -15.55 28.81 13.66
CA HIS A 744 -15.64 27.86 14.79
C HIS A 744 -15.33 28.67 16.02
N ASP A 745 -16.38 29.23 16.62
CA ASP A 745 -16.36 29.39 18.06
C ASP A 745 -16.28 28.00 18.68
N ARG A 746 -15.42 27.87 19.69
CA ARG A 746 -15.09 26.61 20.37
C ARG A 746 -16.32 25.80 20.84
N ASP A 747 -17.50 26.41 20.88
CA ASP A 747 -18.75 25.80 21.33
C ASP A 747 -19.93 25.83 20.33
N ARG A 748 -19.79 26.27 19.06
CA ARG A 748 -20.98 26.54 18.20
C ARG A 748 -20.99 26.02 16.75
N GLY A 749 -20.04 25.17 16.33
CA GLY A 749 -20.10 24.50 15.02
C GLY A 749 -19.58 25.32 13.82
N TYR A 750 -19.64 24.72 12.62
CA TYR A 750 -19.03 25.15 11.37
C TYR A 750 -20.04 25.80 10.41
N ARG A 751 -19.60 26.80 9.65
CA ARG A 751 -20.31 27.39 8.50
C ARG A 751 -19.34 28.04 7.51
N LEU A 752 -19.74 28.13 6.23
CA LEU A 752 -19.07 28.98 5.24
C LEU A 752 -19.46 30.44 5.47
N GLY A 753 -18.48 31.34 5.41
CA GLY A 753 -18.71 32.79 5.55
C GLY A 753 -19.55 33.37 4.41
N ALA A 754 -20.11 34.55 4.68
CA ALA A 754 -21.01 35.26 3.78
C ALA A 754 -20.45 35.60 2.39
N GLY A 755 -19.12 35.76 2.31
CA GLY A 755 -18.40 36.18 1.12
C GLY A 755 -17.93 35.03 0.23
N PHE A 756 -18.26 33.77 0.52
CA PHE A 756 -17.76 32.62 -0.23
C PHE A 756 -18.81 31.98 -1.14
N THR A 757 -18.38 31.63 -2.34
CA THR A 757 -19.12 30.77 -3.28
C THR A 757 -18.31 29.52 -3.57
N CYS A 758 -18.94 28.35 -3.51
CA CYS A 758 -18.32 27.05 -3.79
C CYS A 758 -18.86 26.46 -5.10
N SER A 759 -17.99 25.88 -5.93
CA SER A 759 -18.39 25.13 -7.14
C SER A 759 -17.52 23.89 -7.35
N GLY A 760 -18.08 22.87 -7.99
CA GLY A 760 -17.38 21.60 -8.27
C GLY A 760 -17.35 20.61 -7.09
N PHE A 761 -18.21 20.78 -6.08
CA PHE A 761 -18.32 19.88 -4.93
C PHE A 761 -19.65 19.12 -4.94
N ASP A 762 -19.69 17.97 -5.60
CA ASP A 762 -20.83 17.04 -5.54
C ASP A 762 -20.70 16.14 -4.29
N LEU A 763 -21.63 16.28 -3.34
CA LEU A 763 -21.64 15.51 -2.11
C LEU A 763 -21.79 14.00 -2.38
N THR A 764 -22.63 13.61 -3.34
CA THR A 764 -22.88 12.21 -3.71
C THR A 764 -21.61 11.58 -4.27
N GLU A 765 -20.92 12.30 -5.16
CA GLU A 765 -19.65 11.87 -5.72
C GLU A 765 -18.57 11.76 -4.64
N GLN A 766 -18.51 12.70 -3.70
CA GLN A 766 -17.56 12.64 -2.59
C GLN A 766 -17.83 11.49 -1.63
N VAL A 767 -19.10 11.23 -1.30
CA VAL A 767 -19.49 10.12 -0.44
C VAL A 767 -19.13 8.80 -1.11
N ARG A 768 -19.41 8.65 -2.40
CA ARG A 768 -19.00 7.48 -3.19
C ARG A 768 -17.48 7.30 -3.20
N ASN A 769 -16.71 8.36 -3.46
CA ASN A 769 -15.24 8.30 -3.48
C ASN A 769 -14.66 7.92 -2.10
N CYS A 770 -15.21 8.49 -1.02
CA CYS A 770 -14.82 8.11 0.34
C CYS A 770 -15.21 6.66 0.68
N GLN A 771 -16.40 6.21 0.29
CA GLN A 771 -16.87 4.84 0.53
C GLN A 771 -16.07 3.81 -0.25
N VAL A 772 -15.79 4.03 -1.53
CA VAL A 772 -14.93 3.17 -2.36
C VAL A 772 -13.57 3.04 -1.71
N ARG A 773 -12.99 4.12 -1.19
CA ARG A 773 -11.68 4.07 -0.53
C ARG A 773 -11.71 3.50 0.88
N ILE A 774 -12.79 3.67 1.63
CA ILE A 774 -12.98 2.97 2.92
C ILE A 774 -13.13 1.47 2.65
N ALA A 775 -13.88 1.08 1.62
CA ALA A 775 -14.01 -0.29 1.16
C ALA A 775 -12.68 -0.85 0.65
N GLU A 776 -11.86 -0.07 -0.07
CA GLU A 776 -10.50 -0.46 -0.48
C GLU A 776 -9.56 -0.57 0.73
N ARG A 777 -9.70 0.29 1.73
CA ARG A 777 -8.89 0.23 2.97
C ARG A 777 -9.30 -0.96 3.85
N ARG A 778 -10.60 -1.28 3.90
CA ARG A 778 -11.13 -2.48 4.56
C ARG A 778 -10.74 -3.74 3.80
N SER A 779 -10.87 -3.77 2.48
CA SER A 779 -10.38 -4.85 1.61
C SER A 779 -8.87 -5.05 1.78
N LYS A 780 -8.07 -3.98 1.89
CA LYS A 780 -6.62 -4.07 2.20
C LYS A 780 -6.30 -4.45 3.65
N ALA A 781 -7.24 -4.29 4.58
CA ALA A 781 -7.11 -4.74 5.96
C ALA A 781 -7.56 -6.20 6.13
N ASP A 782 -8.56 -6.64 5.36
CA ASP A 782 -9.12 -7.99 5.38
C ASP A 782 -8.35 -8.96 4.46
N SER A 783 -7.55 -8.46 3.52
CA SER A 783 -6.59 -9.23 2.71
C SER A 783 -5.17 -9.28 3.30
N ARG A 784 -4.99 -8.80 4.54
CA ARG A 784 -3.80 -8.97 5.39
C ARG A 784 -4.15 -9.90 6.55
#